data_AF-A0A034VV21-F1
#
_entry.id   AF-A0A034VV21-F1
#
_cell.length_a   1.000
_cell.length_b   1.000
_cell.length_c   1.000
_cell.angle_alpha   90.00
_cell.angle_beta   90.00
_cell.angle_gamma   90.00
#
_symmetry.space_group_name_H-M   'P 1'
#
loop_
_entity.id
_entity.type
_entity.pdbx_description
1 polymer ?
#
loop_
_entity_poly.entity_id
_entity_poly.type
_entity_poly.pdbx_seq_one_letter_code
_entity_poly.pdbx_strand_id
1 'polypeptide(L)'
;MDKLKCCKQSPEAFLGPMEDLWTPYKHLNTIIQRNLCNPTEQSLIELESHFKKYKQSFTSLLQYPQKNEKHRQLLKNGLIDGVPISKYTRSVAISKELLDEAVIISDMFNVDEIMALELLCTAQREMIKHPGLSRGLVAVLLYYDGKKALVQSLRDLFRATNGISWVTEIPKEISNLITSFTQNLVNQYNILERIVGLLDELDISKEIIILTKNRALGSKKHQNQVQQIYNDIRMGLATALFYWSAQRGLSKEIVIKLIKNISNCAQIQSSGIVDDITLKVIFSLMYACDTSVLMKYEAASNIWQNIPIFSQGDFLQTVYDVLISTQQDGLIGTIKLAFGLALTGFRHASMQVPNSSSKIIAYDEQLIDAAINSKVFEFLYYYILENKDLYRHEFFYRRIHMLLTDFIEFMHSKVTELRGKADETARTVMGFIKEGLEPPFNLDHSFEMLMLCISKFYKDNRAGLALCVEFWEPLDSTFTSVKATTRSVSLFKFIRLAGELLPSTLFVSYLKMIAGLTSCEKSARNTFNLLKQASGLTGSTTLSWEHFFGSLIQYYSNLRQEHGVGSEISYKTHLNRSINPQEIEALQSVLEVIRAVATYDELSRIAICENPNWAPLQILLGLLSCPVPLMLKGNILQTLAALTKSKETATIFWNIFETSQIIPTLPVISSNKSCNLLTEISQNESRLECYPLSQGILDLIFSLLKACMPKNLGADHRKPGLQPYITFVVEEIFFKFYDRQYKNLTEKWEICLKCLKILNYLVQTYEPAPKDFEEIQDQSSPMGYYIMLQLHKKSHFLNLLLLIIDDARQKLDEYEQFNEREMLEESALLCLLIIEEGLIKQKEFLNSHNIANTSNIIFGLSKIILDVNPRSQRPDHLLNITKFVMYCSWLPNHSFAAVNILNMVSKMPNISNQILDVFISNGYIYDEIRQGFVDCLDMDINATNFYGKSIEFPKSHKIYLKIKTSILEFLRNCISQPYPNIGYYLLGFEYSTDSIEKRKLNIADSTNNCLKAIIALLDEHLEAMKISNTYDADLEQINKSSYFILYLLCSNTRTSEGILRYLRASNDFICRHLHDLPFKNIKYSHIL
;
A
#
# COMPACT_ATOMS: atom_id res chain seq x y z
N MET A 1 -35.99 -56.54 -19.46
CA MET A 1 -34.89 -55.57 -19.66
C MET A 1 -35.16 -54.33 -18.79
N ASP A 2 -35.26 -54.52 -17.46
CA ASP A 2 -35.73 -53.49 -16.51
C ASP A 2 -34.85 -53.39 -15.25
N LYS A 3 -33.52 -53.47 -15.38
CA LYS A 3 -32.57 -53.31 -14.25
C LYS A 3 -31.33 -52.48 -14.60
N LEU A 4 -31.50 -51.37 -15.31
CA LEU A 4 -30.43 -50.41 -15.61
C LEU A 4 -30.88 -48.94 -15.41
N LYS A 5 -31.62 -48.65 -14.33
CA LYS A 5 -32.10 -47.30 -14.00
C LYS A 5 -31.82 -46.78 -12.57
N CYS A 6 -30.98 -47.46 -11.79
CA CYS A 6 -30.55 -46.95 -10.48
C CYS A 6 -29.02 -46.94 -10.37
N CYS A 7 -28.36 -45.98 -11.03
CA CYS A 7 -26.98 -45.53 -10.72
C CYS A 7 -26.72 -44.20 -11.46
N LYS A 8 -27.47 -43.15 -11.08
CA LYS A 8 -27.11 -41.74 -11.31
C LYS A 8 -27.16 -40.98 -9.98
N GLN A 9 -26.55 -41.58 -8.97
CA GLN A 9 -26.08 -40.85 -7.80
C GLN A 9 -24.57 -40.73 -7.98
N SER A 10 -24.08 -39.50 -8.12
CA SER A 10 -22.66 -39.15 -8.02
C SER A 10 -22.07 -39.80 -6.75
N PRO A 11 -21.06 -40.68 -6.85
CA PRO A 11 -20.50 -41.35 -5.66
C PRO A 11 -19.66 -40.44 -4.74
N GLU A 12 -19.65 -39.11 -4.92
CA GLU A 12 -18.64 -38.24 -4.30
C GLU A 12 -19.21 -37.14 -3.37
N ALA A 13 -20.52 -37.14 -3.10
CA ALA A 13 -21.18 -36.12 -2.26
C ALA A 13 -21.28 -36.45 -0.75
N PHE A 14 -20.68 -37.55 -0.27
CA PHE A 14 -20.90 -38.06 1.11
C PHE A 14 -19.61 -38.18 1.95
N LEU A 15 -18.79 -37.14 1.99
CA LEU A 15 -17.56 -37.15 2.78
C LEU A 15 -17.46 -35.86 3.61
N GLY A 16 -17.66 -36.00 4.93
CA GLY A 16 -17.48 -34.96 5.95
C GLY A 16 -16.02 -34.49 6.09
N PRO A 17 -15.69 -33.73 7.16
CA PRO A 17 -14.37 -33.10 7.28
C PRO A 17 -13.25 -34.14 7.31
N MET A 18 -12.41 -34.11 6.27
CA MET A 18 -11.24 -34.97 6.10
C MET A 18 -10.08 -34.46 6.98
N GLU A 19 -9.19 -35.36 7.42
CA GLU A 19 -7.95 -35.03 8.14
C GLU A 19 -6.79 -34.80 7.15
N ASP A 20 -7.04 -33.97 6.13
CA ASP A 20 -6.06 -33.64 5.11
C ASP A 20 -5.09 -32.53 5.55
N LEU A 21 -4.16 -32.15 4.67
CA LEU A 21 -3.14 -31.13 4.94
C LEU A 21 -3.66 -29.68 4.90
N TRP A 22 -4.97 -29.48 4.69
CA TRP A 22 -5.54 -28.15 4.44
C TRP A 22 -6.77 -27.85 5.30
N THR A 23 -7.84 -28.64 5.18
CA THR A 23 -9.14 -28.44 5.86
C THR A 23 -9.01 -28.21 7.36
N PRO A 24 -8.26 -29.03 8.13
CA PRO A 24 -8.18 -28.85 9.58
C PRO A 24 -7.45 -27.56 9.98
N TYR A 25 -6.41 -27.15 9.23
CA TYR A 25 -5.64 -25.95 9.55
C TYR A 25 -6.37 -24.67 9.14
N LYS A 26 -7.08 -24.70 8.00
CA LYS A 26 -7.94 -23.59 7.59
C LYS A 26 -9.06 -23.36 8.60
N HIS A 27 -9.73 -24.44 9.03
CA HIS A 27 -10.75 -24.38 10.06
C HIS A 27 -10.22 -23.81 11.39
N LEU A 28 -9.05 -24.27 11.84
CA LEU A 28 -8.37 -23.77 13.04
C LEU A 28 -8.10 -22.26 12.93
N ASN A 29 -7.57 -21.79 11.79
CA ASN A 29 -7.28 -20.38 11.57
C ASN A 29 -8.55 -19.52 11.66
N THR A 30 -9.63 -19.93 10.99
CA THR A 30 -10.93 -19.24 11.08
C THR A 30 -11.48 -19.20 12.50
N ILE A 31 -11.37 -20.30 13.27
CA ILE A 31 -11.82 -20.33 14.67
C ILE A 31 -11.00 -19.37 15.53
N ILE A 32 -9.67 -19.37 15.39
CA ILE A 32 -8.81 -18.48 16.16
C ILE A 32 -9.12 -17.03 15.80
N GLN A 33 -9.15 -16.67 14.52
CA GLN A 33 -9.45 -15.30 14.08
C GLN A 33 -10.83 -14.84 14.56
N ARG A 34 -11.86 -15.69 14.43
CA ARG A 34 -13.21 -15.39 14.92
C ARG A 34 -13.21 -15.09 16.41
N ASN A 35 -12.57 -15.94 17.21
CA ASN A 35 -12.56 -15.80 18.67
C ASN A 35 -11.70 -14.63 19.15
N LEU A 36 -10.67 -14.23 18.39
CA LEU A 36 -9.86 -13.05 18.68
C LEU A 36 -10.58 -11.75 18.31
N CYS A 37 -11.37 -11.74 17.23
CA CYS A 37 -12.11 -10.56 16.78
C CYS A 37 -13.40 -10.33 17.58
N ASN A 38 -14.20 -11.38 17.81
CA ASN A 38 -15.49 -11.31 18.50
C ASN A 38 -15.57 -12.41 19.58
N PRO A 39 -15.04 -12.16 20.79
CA PRO A 39 -15.06 -13.15 21.87
C PRO A 39 -16.48 -13.37 22.39
N THR A 40 -16.91 -14.62 22.45
CA THR A 40 -18.19 -15.06 23.03
C THR A 40 -17.95 -15.87 24.31
N GLU A 41 -18.98 -16.08 25.14
CA GLU A 41 -18.86 -16.90 26.37
C GLU A 41 -18.47 -18.36 26.06
N GLN A 42 -18.79 -18.88 24.87
CA GLN A 42 -18.45 -20.24 24.44
C GLN A 42 -17.03 -20.36 23.83
N SER A 43 -16.41 -19.23 23.49
CA SER A 43 -15.10 -19.18 22.85
C SER A 43 -13.99 -19.85 23.67
N LEU A 44 -14.10 -19.81 25.00
CA LEU A 44 -13.09 -20.38 25.90
C LEU A 44 -13.05 -21.91 25.80
N ILE A 45 -14.22 -22.57 25.86
CA ILE A 45 -14.34 -24.03 25.76
C ILE A 45 -13.92 -24.51 24.37
N GLU A 46 -14.34 -23.76 23.33
CA GLU A 46 -13.97 -24.06 21.96
C GLU A 46 -12.46 -24.01 21.76
N LEU A 47 -11.78 -22.94 22.20
CA LEU A 47 -10.33 -22.80 22.08
C LEU A 47 -9.57 -23.87 22.87
N GLU A 48 -9.99 -24.21 24.08
CA GLU A 48 -9.35 -25.27 24.88
C GLU A 48 -9.38 -26.63 24.18
N SER A 49 -10.53 -27.00 23.60
CA SER A 49 -10.69 -28.26 22.89
C SER A 49 -9.79 -28.32 21.64
N HIS A 50 -9.69 -27.22 20.90
CA HIS A 50 -8.87 -27.12 19.70
C HIS A 50 -7.37 -27.08 20.02
N PHE A 51 -6.96 -26.40 21.10
CA PHE A 51 -5.58 -26.40 21.56
C PHE A 51 -5.10 -27.79 21.99
N LYS A 52 -5.97 -28.59 22.62
CA LYS A 52 -5.66 -29.99 22.94
C LYS A 52 -5.50 -30.85 21.68
N LYS A 53 -6.38 -30.69 20.69
CA LYS A 53 -6.36 -31.44 19.43
C LYS A 53 -5.14 -31.12 18.57
N TYR A 54 -4.83 -29.84 18.38
CA TYR A 54 -3.79 -29.37 17.46
C TYR A 54 -2.42 -29.13 18.11
N LYS A 55 -2.25 -29.48 19.39
CA LYS A 55 -0.99 -29.31 20.12
C LYS A 55 0.20 -29.93 19.36
N GLN A 56 0.05 -31.16 18.88
CA GLN A 56 1.12 -31.85 18.15
C GLN A 56 1.53 -31.11 16.86
N SER A 57 0.56 -30.60 16.10
CA SER A 57 0.83 -29.85 14.86
C SER A 57 1.59 -28.54 15.08
N PHE A 58 1.36 -27.86 16.21
CA PHE A 58 2.16 -26.69 16.59
C PHE A 58 3.57 -27.07 17.06
N THR A 59 3.72 -28.21 17.75
CA THR A 59 5.05 -28.66 18.22
C THR A 59 5.95 -29.11 17.07
N SER A 60 5.42 -29.84 16.08
CA SER A 60 6.15 -30.29 14.89
C SER A 60 5.95 -29.33 13.72
N LEU A 61 6.06 -28.02 13.96
CA LEU A 61 5.72 -26.96 12.98
C LEU A 61 6.28 -27.26 11.58
N LEU A 62 5.36 -27.40 10.61
CA LEU A 62 5.61 -27.73 9.19
C LEU A 62 6.38 -29.04 8.93
N GLN A 63 6.49 -29.93 9.91
CA GLN A 63 7.00 -31.29 9.74
C GLN A 63 5.82 -32.26 9.65
N TYR A 64 5.76 -32.97 8.53
CA TYR A 64 4.72 -33.96 8.24
C TYR A 64 5.31 -35.37 8.24
N PRO A 65 4.48 -36.42 8.42
CA PRO A 65 4.90 -37.79 8.23
C PRO A 65 5.52 -38.00 6.84
N GLN A 66 6.70 -38.62 6.81
CA GLN A 66 7.45 -38.88 5.58
C GLN A 66 6.86 -40.08 4.81
N LYS A 67 7.33 -40.28 3.58
CA LYS A 67 6.92 -41.39 2.70
C LYS A 67 7.01 -42.75 3.40
N ASN A 68 6.02 -43.61 3.17
CA ASN A 68 5.96 -44.94 3.79
C ASN A 68 5.70 -46.00 2.72
N GLU A 69 6.69 -46.89 2.52
CA GLU A 69 6.59 -47.97 1.53
C GLU A 69 5.37 -48.88 1.75
N LYS A 70 4.91 -49.05 2.99
CA LYS A 70 3.69 -49.82 3.31
C LYS A 70 2.45 -49.12 2.78
N HIS A 71 2.36 -47.79 2.94
CA HIS A 71 1.24 -47.01 2.44
C HIS A 71 1.26 -46.90 0.91
N ARG A 72 2.45 -46.83 0.31
CA ARG A 72 2.63 -46.92 -1.14
C ARG A 72 2.15 -48.26 -1.71
N GLN A 73 2.40 -49.36 -1.01
CA GLN A 73 1.89 -50.69 -1.38
C GLN A 73 0.37 -50.79 -1.19
N LEU A 74 -0.18 -50.27 -0.08
CA LEU A 74 -1.63 -50.22 0.16
C LEU A 74 -2.38 -49.44 -0.93
N LEU A 75 -1.82 -48.32 -1.39
CA LEU A 75 -2.38 -47.53 -2.49
C LEU A 75 -2.34 -48.26 -3.83
N LYS A 76 -1.24 -48.96 -4.14
CA LYS A 76 -1.15 -49.81 -5.33
C LYS A 76 -2.15 -50.96 -5.31
N ASN A 77 -2.38 -51.55 -4.14
CA ASN A 77 -3.35 -52.64 -3.95
C ASN A 77 -4.81 -52.11 -3.90
N GLY A 78 -5.00 -50.85 -3.52
CA GLY A 78 -6.29 -50.16 -3.45
C GLY A 78 -6.99 -49.92 -4.79
N LEU A 79 -6.32 -50.20 -5.92
CA LEU A 79 -6.96 -50.28 -7.25
C LEU A 79 -8.01 -51.39 -7.34
N ILE A 80 -7.92 -52.41 -6.49
CA ILE A 80 -8.78 -53.61 -6.51
C ILE A 80 -9.67 -53.68 -5.25
N ASP A 81 -9.12 -53.42 -4.07
CA ASP A 81 -9.84 -53.58 -2.77
C ASP A 81 -10.35 -52.27 -2.16
N GLY A 82 -9.97 -51.12 -2.75
CA GLY A 82 -10.20 -49.77 -2.21
C GLY A 82 -9.34 -49.44 -0.99
N VAL A 83 -9.13 -48.15 -0.72
CA VAL A 83 -8.30 -47.69 0.42
C VAL A 83 -9.18 -47.25 1.59
N PRO A 84 -8.88 -47.66 2.84
CA PRO A 84 -9.55 -47.12 4.02
C PRO A 84 -9.03 -45.71 4.31
N ILE A 85 -9.91 -44.70 4.17
CA ILE A 85 -9.63 -43.31 4.53
C ILE A 85 -10.01 -43.11 6.01
N SER A 86 -9.19 -42.37 6.77
CA SER A 86 -9.07 -42.30 8.24
C SER A 86 -10.37 -42.32 9.10
N LYS A 87 -11.54 -41.98 8.56
CA LYS A 87 -12.83 -41.99 9.30
C LYS A 87 -13.95 -42.83 8.70
N TYR A 88 -13.70 -43.57 7.61
CA TYR A 88 -14.73 -44.35 6.92
C TYR A 88 -14.46 -45.85 6.99
N THR A 89 -15.49 -46.60 7.40
CA THR A 89 -15.51 -48.07 7.41
C THR A 89 -15.66 -48.69 6.01
N ARG A 90 -15.77 -47.87 4.95
CA ARG A 90 -15.88 -48.32 3.56
C ARG A 90 -14.63 -47.93 2.77
N SER A 91 -14.05 -48.91 2.09
CA SER A 91 -12.95 -48.70 1.16
C SER A 91 -13.44 -47.99 -0.10
N VAL A 92 -12.77 -46.92 -0.50
CA VAL A 92 -13.10 -46.16 -1.72
C VAL A 92 -12.22 -46.68 -2.85
N ALA A 93 -12.83 -47.07 -3.98
CA ALA A 93 -12.11 -47.49 -5.18
C ALA A 93 -11.41 -46.28 -5.82
N ILE A 94 -10.11 -46.39 -6.04
CA ILE A 94 -9.25 -45.31 -6.56
C ILE A 94 -9.00 -45.51 -8.06
N SER A 95 -9.06 -44.44 -8.85
CA SER A 95 -8.66 -44.48 -10.26
C SER A 95 -7.13 -44.51 -10.42
N LYS A 96 -6.64 -45.09 -11.53
CA LYS A 96 -5.19 -45.11 -11.82
C LYS A 96 -4.58 -43.71 -11.90
N GLU A 97 -5.32 -42.75 -12.45
CA GLU A 97 -4.88 -41.34 -12.54
C GLU A 97 -4.70 -40.69 -11.16
N LEU A 98 -5.63 -40.94 -10.22
CA LEU A 98 -5.54 -40.41 -8.85
C LEU A 98 -4.36 -41.05 -8.09
N LEU A 99 -4.08 -42.33 -8.33
CA LEU A 99 -2.93 -43.03 -7.75
C LEU A 99 -1.61 -42.43 -8.22
N ASP A 100 -1.46 -42.22 -9.53
CA ASP A 100 -0.24 -41.66 -10.12
C ASP A 100 0.00 -40.22 -9.62
N GLU A 101 -1.04 -39.40 -9.54
CA GLU A 101 -0.97 -38.05 -8.96
C GLU A 101 -0.60 -38.06 -7.47
N ALA A 102 -1.15 -38.99 -6.68
CA ALA A 102 -0.83 -39.10 -5.24
C ALA A 102 0.64 -39.46 -5.03
N VAL A 103 1.19 -40.34 -5.88
CA VAL A 103 2.61 -40.70 -5.87
C VAL A 103 3.48 -39.51 -6.27
N ILE A 104 3.09 -38.73 -7.28
CA ILE A 104 3.84 -37.52 -7.69
C ILE A 104 3.88 -36.49 -6.55
N ILE A 105 2.74 -36.21 -5.90
CA ILE A 105 2.66 -35.24 -4.80
C ILE A 105 3.45 -35.72 -3.58
N SER A 106 3.30 -37.00 -3.22
CA SER A 106 4.10 -37.63 -2.17
C SER A 106 5.59 -37.52 -2.49
N ASP A 107 5.98 -37.80 -3.75
CA ASP A 107 7.38 -37.77 -4.16
C ASP A 107 7.97 -36.37 -4.16
N MET A 108 7.18 -35.38 -4.55
CA MET A 108 7.53 -33.97 -4.62
C MET A 108 7.70 -33.32 -3.25
N PHE A 109 6.75 -33.52 -2.32
CA PHE A 109 6.76 -32.86 -1.01
C PHE A 109 7.32 -33.74 0.12
N ASN A 110 7.72 -34.97 -0.19
CA ASN A 110 8.19 -35.96 0.78
C ASN A 110 7.20 -36.22 1.92
N VAL A 111 5.93 -36.41 1.57
CA VAL A 111 4.83 -36.63 2.51
C VAL A 111 4.25 -38.03 2.33
N ASP A 112 3.66 -38.58 3.39
CA ASP A 112 2.94 -39.85 3.37
C ASP A 112 1.91 -39.92 2.23
N GLU A 113 1.86 -41.08 1.58
CA GLU A 113 1.05 -41.28 0.39
C GLU A 113 -0.48 -41.20 0.68
N ILE A 114 -0.94 -41.52 1.89
CA ILE A 114 -2.37 -41.40 2.27
C ILE A 114 -2.75 -39.92 2.43
N MET A 115 -1.88 -39.10 3.03
CA MET A 115 -2.11 -37.65 3.14
C MET A 115 -2.12 -36.97 1.77
N ALA A 116 -1.26 -37.42 0.84
CA ALA A 116 -1.28 -36.94 -0.54
C ALA A 116 -2.59 -37.30 -1.27
N LEU A 117 -3.13 -38.51 -1.02
CA LEU A 117 -4.43 -38.93 -1.56
C LEU A 117 -5.59 -38.09 -0.98
N GLU A 118 -5.62 -37.89 0.33
CA GLU A 118 -6.66 -37.09 0.99
C GLU A 118 -6.65 -35.64 0.50
N LEU A 119 -5.47 -35.06 0.30
CA LEU A 119 -5.29 -33.73 -0.29
C LEU A 119 -5.81 -33.66 -1.75
N LEU A 120 -5.61 -34.70 -2.55
CA LEU A 120 -6.15 -34.75 -3.91
C LEU A 120 -7.68 -34.88 -3.92
N CYS A 121 -8.24 -35.64 -2.98
CA CYS A 121 -9.68 -35.75 -2.80
C CYS A 121 -10.31 -34.40 -2.43
N THR A 122 -9.64 -33.58 -1.62
CA THR A 122 -10.11 -32.22 -1.30
C THR A 122 -9.87 -31.25 -2.45
N ALA A 123 -8.75 -31.37 -3.17
CA ALA A 123 -8.49 -30.62 -4.40
C ALA A 123 -9.60 -30.84 -5.44
N GLN A 124 -10.06 -32.08 -5.63
CA GLN A 124 -11.14 -32.40 -6.58
C GLN A 124 -12.47 -31.67 -6.25
N ARG A 125 -12.75 -31.40 -4.98
CA ARG A 125 -13.94 -30.63 -4.57
C ARG A 125 -13.73 -29.13 -4.79
N GLU A 126 -12.54 -28.64 -4.49
CA GLU A 126 -12.19 -27.22 -4.61
C GLU A 126 -11.88 -26.80 -6.06
N MET A 127 -11.73 -27.74 -7.00
CA MET A 127 -11.58 -27.44 -8.44
C MET A 127 -12.67 -26.53 -8.99
N ILE A 128 -13.89 -26.60 -8.43
CA ILE A 128 -15.01 -25.75 -8.85
C ILE A 128 -14.68 -24.26 -8.65
N LYS A 129 -13.96 -23.91 -7.57
CA LYS A 129 -13.55 -22.53 -7.24
C LYS A 129 -12.32 -22.06 -8.04
N HIS A 130 -11.64 -22.97 -8.72
CA HIS A 130 -10.40 -22.70 -9.45
C HIS A 130 -10.54 -23.09 -10.92
N PRO A 131 -11.33 -22.34 -11.72
CA PRO A 131 -11.55 -22.67 -13.13
C PRO A 131 -10.22 -22.61 -13.90
N GLY A 132 -10.01 -23.60 -14.77
CA GLY A 132 -8.81 -23.70 -15.61
C GLY A 132 -7.60 -24.40 -14.96
N LEU A 133 -7.67 -24.80 -13.68
CA LEU A 133 -6.62 -25.56 -13.02
C LEU A 133 -6.95 -27.06 -12.96
N SER A 134 -5.92 -27.90 -13.14
CA SER A 134 -6.04 -29.35 -12.94
C SER A 134 -6.02 -29.70 -11.45
N ARG A 135 -6.54 -30.88 -11.10
CA ARG A 135 -6.58 -31.39 -9.71
C ARG A 135 -5.22 -31.30 -9.01
N GLY A 136 -4.14 -31.73 -9.67
CA GLY A 136 -2.78 -31.67 -9.12
C GLY A 136 -2.29 -30.24 -8.83
N LEU A 137 -2.61 -29.27 -9.69
CA LEU A 137 -2.25 -27.86 -9.46
C LEU A 137 -3.03 -27.25 -8.28
N VAL A 138 -4.32 -27.57 -8.17
CA VAL A 138 -5.12 -27.18 -7.00
C VAL A 138 -4.55 -27.80 -5.72
N ALA A 139 -4.14 -29.06 -5.73
CA ALA A 139 -3.52 -29.70 -4.57
C ALA A 139 -2.22 -28.99 -4.11
N VAL A 140 -1.41 -28.49 -5.05
CA VAL A 140 -0.22 -27.67 -4.73
C VAL A 140 -0.60 -26.36 -4.02
N LEU A 141 -1.64 -25.68 -4.49
CA LEU A 141 -2.16 -24.47 -3.82
C LEU A 141 -2.65 -24.78 -2.40
N LEU A 142 -3.47 -25.82 -2.24
CA LEU A 142 -4.03 -26.22 -0.95
C LEU A 142 -2.93 -26.65 0.04
N TYR A 143 -1.87 -27.30 -0.44
CA TYR A 143 -0.72 -27.68 0.39
C TYR A 143 -0.05 -26.46 1.03
N TYR A 144 0.29 -25.44 0.23
CA TYR A 144 0.89 -24.22 0.78
C TYR A 144 -0.12 -23.36 1.56
N ASP A 145 -1.37 -23.30 1.15
CA ASP A 145 -2.42 -22.58 1.90
C ASP A 145 -2.64 -23.21 3.29
N GLY A 146 -2.55 -24.53 3.41
CA GLY A 146 -2.61 -25.23 4.70
C GLY A 146 -1.44 -24.89 5.61
N LYS A 147 -0.22 -24.85 5.07
CA LYS A 147 0.98 -24.36 5.79
C LYS A 147 0.81 -22.91 6.24
N LYS A 148 0.32 -22.04 5.35
CA LYS A 148 0.04 -20.63 5.62
C LYS A 148 -0.97 -20.48 6.76
N ALA A 149 -2.08 -21.20 6.73
CA ALA A 149 -3.11 -21.15 7.76
C ALA A 149 -2.57 -21.56 9.15
N LEU A 150 -1.72 -22.59 9.21
CA LEU A 150 -1.07 -23.01 10.46
C LEU A 150 -0.11 -21.93 11.01
N VAL A 151 0.72 -21.35 10.14
CA VAL A 151 1.66 -20.27 10.53
C VAL A 151 0.93 -19.00 10.94
N GLN A 152 -0.14 -18.62 10.21
CA GLN A 152 -0.98 -17.48 10.57
C GLN A 152 -1.68 -17.69 11.91
N SER A 153 -2.19 -18.90 12.17
CA SER A 153 -2.74 -19.26 13.49
C SER A 153 -1.73 -19.04 14.61
N LEU A 154 -0.49 -19.51 14.42
CA LEU A 154 0.59 -19.31 15.40
C LEU A 154 0.94 -17.83 15.59
N ARG A 155 1.06 -17.09 14.49
CA ARG A 155 1.32 -15.64 14.49
C ARG A 155 0.23 -14.90 15.26
N ASP A 156 -1.03 -15.19 14.99
CA ASP A 156 -2.17 -14.51 15.61
C ASP A 156 -2.27 -14.87 17.11
N LEU A 157 -1.93 -16.11 17.50
CA LEU A 157 -1.77 -16.49 18.91
C LEU A 157 -0.65 -15.70 19.59
N PHE A 158 0.52 -15.55 18.97
CA PHE A 158 1.62 -14.74 19.52
C PHE A 158 1.25 -13.27 19.64
N ARG A 159 0.51 -12.71 18.68
CA ARG A 159 -0.03 -11.34 18.78
C ARG A 159 -0.96 -11.17 19.97
N ALA A 160 -1.77 -12.19 20.26
CA ALA A 160 -2.76 -12.18 21.34
C ALA A 160 -2.16 -12.45 22.73
N THR A 161 -0.88 -12.78 22.84
CA THR A 161 -0.24 -13.03 24.14
C THR A 161 -0.13 -11.76 24.98
N ASN A 162 -0.32 -11.90 26.29
CA ASN A 162 -0.07 -10.84 27.24
C ASN A 162 1.44 -10.56 27.32
N GLY A 163 1.80 -9.30 27.11
CA GLY A 163 3.17 -8.81 27.15
C GLY A 163 3.24 -7.31 27.41
N ILE A 164 4.34 -6.72 26.94
CA ILE A 164 4.80 -5.39 27.33
C ILE A 164 4.47 -4.31 26.29
N SER A 165 4.62 -4.65 25.00
CA SER A 165 4.55 -3.64 23.93
C SER A 165 3.12 -3.21 23.61
N TRP A 166 2.14 -4.10 23.78
CA TRP A 166 0.72 -3.78 23.64
C TRP A 166 -0.16 -4.68 24.50
N VAL A 167 -1.38 -4.20 24.75
CA VAL A 167 -2.46 -4.94 25.42
C VAL A 167 -3.54 -5.24 24.38
N THR A 168 -4.03 -6.48 24.36
CA THR A 168 -5.14 -6.87 23.47
C THR A 168 -6.50 -6.56 24.10
N GLU A 169 -7.48 -6.21 23.28
CA GLU A 169 -8.86 -5.90 23.71
C GLU A 169 -9.69 -7.16 24.06
N ILE A 170 -9.03 -8.32 24.20
CA ILE A 170 -9.65 -9.63 24.40
C ILE A 170 -9.89 -9.87 25.91
N PRO A 171 -10.97 -10.58 26.31
CA PRO A 171 -11.19 -10.97 27.70
C PRO A 171 -9.94 -11.61 28.34
N LYS A 172 -9.65 -11.20 29.59
CA LYS A 172 -8.43 -11.61 30.30
C LYS A 172 -8.29 -13.12 30.44
N GLU A 173 -9.39 -13.85 30.58
CA GLU A 173 -9.41 -15.31 30.68
C GLU A 173 -8.89 -15.98 29.40
N ILE A 174 -9.38 -15.55 28.24
CA ILE A 174 -8.94 -16.03 26.93
C ILE A 174 -7.47 -15.68 26.71
N SER A 175 -7.08 -14.44 27.02
CA SER A 175 -5.69 -14.02 26.90
C SER A 175 -4.75 -14.83 27.81
N ASN A 176 -5.17 -15.15 29.03
CA ASN A 176 -4.41 -16.00 29.96
C ASN A 176 -4.29 -17.44 29.45
N LEU A 177 -5.37 -18.02 28.89
CA LEU A 177 -5.33 -19.34 28.26
C LEU A 177 -4.33 -19.37 27.10
N ILE A 178 -4.43 -18.43 26.16
CA ILE A 178 -3.50 -18.31 25.02
C ILE A 178 -2.07 -18.12 25.50
N THR A 179 -1.88 -17.27 26.50
CA THR A 179 -0.57 -16.99 27.11
C THR A 179 0.03 -18.26 27.74
N SER A 180 -0.76 -19.06 28.45
CA SER A 180 -0.30 -20.33 29.04
C SER A 180 0.08 -21.34 27.96
N PHE A 181 -0.71 -21.44 26.89
CA PHE A 181 -0.47 -22.37 25.78
C PHE A 181 0.79 -22.00 25.00
N THR A 182 0.93 -20.72 24.63
CA THR A 182 2.08 -20.21 23.87
C THR A 182 3.38 -20.26 24.68
N GLN A 183 3.35 -19.98 26.00
CA GLN A 183 4.49 -20.20 26.87
C GLN A 183 4.93 -21.66 26.92
N ASN A 184 3.97 -22.60 27.03
CA ASN A 184 4.29 -24.02 27.00
C ASN A 184 4.95 -24.42 25.66
N LEU A 185 4.45 -23.90 24.54
CA LEU A 185 5.07 -24.13 23.22
C LEU A 185 6.52 -23.62 23.15
N VAL A 186 6.81 -22.46 23.71
CA VAL A 186 8.15 -21.87 23.68
C VAL A 186 9.09 -22.58 24.65
N ASN A 187 8.69 -22.78 25.90
CA ASN A 187 9.57 -23.28 26.95
C ASN A 187 9.80 -24.80 26.89
N GLN A 188 8.80 -25.58 26.48
CA GLN A 188 8.89 -27.04 26.47
C GLN A 188 9.30 -27.62 25.11
N TYR A 189 8.94 -26.94 24.02
CA TYR A 189 9.09 -27.48 22.66
C TYR A 189 10.00 -26.64 21.75
N ASN A 190 10.63 -25.58 22.27
CA ASN A 190 11.59 -24.72 21.54
C ASN A 190 11.08 -24.27 20.16
N ILE A 191 9.79 -23.93 20.05
CA ILE A 191 9.17 -23.56 18.76
C ILE A 191 9.89 -22.40 18.07
N LEU A 192 10.46 -21.46 18.83
CA LEU A 192 11.23 -20.34 18.30
C LEU A 192 12.49 -20.81 17.56
N GLU A 193 13.17 -21.85 18.07
CA GLU A 193 14.33 -22.42 17.38
C GLU A 193 13.92 -23.07 16.05
N ARG A 194 12.77 -23.75 16.02
CA ARG A 194 12.19 -24.31 14.80
C ARG A 194 11.81 -23.21 13.80
N ILE A 195 11.23 -22.10 14.26
CA ILE A 195 10.91 -20.94 13.39
C ILE A 195 12.18 -20.39 12.75
N VAL A 196 13.25 -20.20 13.52
CA VAL A 196 14.54 -19.72 12.98
C VAL A 196 15.11 -20.71 11.97
N GLY A 197 15.09 -22.02 12.26
CA GLY A 197 15.52 -23.05 11.31
C GLY A 197 14.68 -23.06 10.02
N LEU A 198 13.37 -22.86 10.12
CA LEU A 198 12.47 -22.77 8.96
C LEU A 198 12.74 -21.54 8.09
N LEU A 199 13.13 -20.40 8.69
CA LEU A 199 13.48 -19.20 7.92
C LEU A 199 14.74 -19.42 7.07
N ASP A 200 15.67 -20.27 7.51
CA ASP A 200 16.85 -20.67 6.73
C ASP A 200 16.55 -21.80 5.72
N GLU A 201 15.68 -22.75 6.08
CA GLU A 201 15.29 -23.88 5.20
C GLU A 201 14.45 -23.43 4.00
N LEU A 202 13.57 -22.44 4.19
CA LEU A 202 12.60 -22.00 3.19
C LEU A 202 13.20 -21.01 2.19
N ASP A 203 13.72 -21.54 1.08
CA ASP A 203 14.22 -20.78 -0.07
C ASP A 203 13.31 -20.96 -1.30
N ILE A 204 12.74 -19.84 -1.76
CA ILE A 204 11.84 -19.76 -2.93
C ILE A 204 12.51 -20.32 -4.17
N SER A 205 13.81 -20.05 -4.35
CA SER A 205 14.55 -20.42 -5.57
C SER A 205 14.66 -21.94 -5.72
N LYS A 206 14.95 -22.62 -4.61
CA LYS A 206 15.01 -24.09 -4.56
C LYS A 206 13.62 -24.70 -4.78
N GLU A 207 12.59 -24.09 -4.21
CA GLU A 207 11.22 -24.58 -4.36
C GLU A 207 10.71 -24.46 -5.81
N ILE A 208 10.98 -23.33 -6.48
CA ILE A 208 10.62 -23.14 -7.90
C ILE A 208 11.29 -24.20 -8.78
N ILE A 209 12.54 -24.57 -8.52
CA ILE A 209 13.25 -25.62 -9.25
C ILE A 209 12.54 -26.98 -9.07
N ILE A 210 12.12 -27.31 -7.84
CA ILE A 210 11.38 -28.55 -7.54
C ILE A 210 10.04 -28.57 -8.28
N LEU A 211 9.27 -27.48 -8.21
CA LEU A 211 7.96 -27.37 -8.85
C LEU A 211 8.06 -27.41 -10.38
N THR A 212 9.09 -26.77 -10.95
CA THR A 212 9.36 -26.78 -12.40
C THR A 212 9.73 -28.18 -12.88
N LYS A 213 10.58 -28.91 -12.13
CA LYS A 213 10.98 -30.28 -12.46
C LYS A 213 9.78 -31.23 -12.54
N ASN A 214 8.79 -31.06 -11.66
CA ASN A 214 7.59 -31.90 -11.59
C ASN A 214 6.39 -31.36 -12.40
N ARG A 215 6.58 -30.31 -13.22
CA ARG A 215 5.51 -29.63 -13.99
C ARG A 215 4.32 -29.21 -13.12
N ALA A 216 4.59 -28.82 -11.88
CA ALA A 216 3.61 -28.43 -10.87
C ALA A 216 3.25 -26.93 -10.90
N LEU A 217 3.62 -26.23 -11.99
CA LEU A 217 3.36 -24.82 -12.21
C LEU A 217 2.43 -24.67 -13.42
N GLY A 218 1.24 -24.12 -13.19
CA GLY A 218 0.25 -23.81 -14.21
C GLY A 218 0.48 -22.47 -14.91
N SER A 219 -0.60 -21.72 -15.12
CA SER A 219 -0.58 -20.36 -15.70
C SER A 219 0.27 -19.37 -14.89
N LYS A 220 0.63 -18.22 -15.47
CA LYS A 220 1.34 -17.15 -14.75
C LYS A 220 0.62 -16.72 -13.46
N LYS A 221 -0.72 -16.65 -13.49
CA LYS A 221 -1.56 -16.41 -12.31
C LYS A 221 -1.31 -17.44 -11.21
N HIS A 222 -1.28 -18.74 -11.56
CA HIS A 222 -0.99 -19.81 -10.60
C HIS A 222 0.43 -19.72 -10.04
N GLN A 223 1.43 -19.47 -10.90
CA GLN A 223 2.82 -19.31 -10.47
C GLN A 223 2.96 -18.22 -9.42
N ASN A 224 2.31 -17.08 -9.65
CA ASN A 224 2.40 -15.93 -8.74
C ASN A 224 1.58 -16.15 -7.46
N GLN A 225 0.45 -16.86 -7.54
CA GLN A 225 -0.29 -17.31 -6.36
C GLN A 225 0.57 -18.21 -5.46
N VAL A 226 1.24 -19.22 -6.03
CA VAL A 226 2.12 -20.11 -5.26
C VAL A 226 3.28 -19.33 -4.63
N GLN A 227 3.94 -18.45 -5.41
CA GLN A 227 5.04 -17.63 -4.90
C GLN A 227 4.58 -16.67 -3.79
N GLN A 228 3.40 -16.06 -3.94
CA GLN A 228 2.82 -15.19 -2.92
C GLN A 228 2.48 -15.96 -1.63
N ILE A 229 1.84 -17.12 -1.72
CA ILE A 229 1.52 -17.95 -0.54
C ILE A 229 2.82 -18.39 0.15
N TYR A 230 3.85 -18.77 -0.61
CA TYR A 230 5.15 -19.13 -0.06
C TYR A 230 5.81 -17.95 0.68
N ASN A 231 5.78 -16.75 0.08
CA ASN A 231 6.25 -15.53 0.73
C ASN A 231 5.42 -15.19 1.98
N ASP A 232 4.11 -15.39 1.95
CA ASP A 232 3.21 -15.20 3.09
C ASP A 232 3.55 -16.15 4.25
N ILE A 233 4.00 -17.38 3.96
CA ILE A 233 4.48 -18.33 4.99
C ILE A 233 5.74 -17.78 5.66
N ARG A 234 6.76 -17.39 4.88
CA ARG A 234 8.02 -16.82 5.41
C ARG A 234 7.75 -15.53 6.20
N MET A 235 6.91 -14.65 5.65
CA MET A 235 6.46 -13.43 6.31
C MET A 235 5.68 -13.72 7.60
N GLY A 236 4.82 -14.73 7.61
CA GLY A 236 4.08 -15.19 8.78
C GLY A 236 5.03 -15.67 9.89
N LEU A 237 6.06 -16.45 9.55
CA LEU A 237 7.09 -16.91 10.47
C LEU A 237 7.91 -15.76 11.06
N ALA A 238 8.39 -14.84 10.22
CA ALA A 238 9.15 -13.67 10.67
C ALA A 238 8.29 -12.73 11.53
N THR A 239 7.01 -12.56 11.19
CA THR A 239 6.05 -11.76 11.98
C THR A 239 5.75 -12.42 13.33
N ALA A 240 5.61 -13.75 13.37
CA ALA A 240 5.43 -14.49 14.62
C ALA A 240 6.64 -14.30 15.55
N LEU A 241 7.86 -14.42 15.01
CA LEU A 241 9.10 -14.18 15.75
C LEU A 241 9.16 -12.75 16.31
N PHE A 242 8.81 -11.76 15.49
CA PHE A 242 8.72 -10.36 15.91
C PHE A 242 7.69 -10.17 17.03
N TYR A 243 6.47 -10.70 16.89
CA TYR A 243 5.42 -10.53 17.90
C TYR A 243 5.82 -11.11 19.25
N TRP A 244 6.45 -12.29 19.25
CA TRP A 244 6.96 -12.89 20.47
C TRP A 244 8.06 -12.02 21.10
N SER A 245 9.03 -11.58 20.30
CA SER A 245 10.13 -10.74 20.77
C SER A 245 9.64 -9.42 21.38
N ALA A 246 8.71 -8.73 20.73
CA ALA A 246 8.19 -7.46 21.22
C ALA A 246 7.37 -7.60 22.52
N GLN A 247 6.70 -8.74 22.75
CA GLN A 247 5.91 -8.96 23.96
C GLN A 247 6.72 -9.50 25.14
N ARG A 248 7.70 -10.38 24.90
CA ARG A 248 8.38 -11.17 25.94
C ARG A 248 9.90 -11.30 25.79
N GLY A 249 10.48 -10.77 24.72
CA GLY A 249 11.90 -10.91 24.38
C GLY A 249 12.26 -12.29 23.82
N LEU A 250 13.56 -12.47 23.50
CA LEU A 250 14.13 -13.71 22.98
C LEU A 250 15.20 -14.25 23.92
N SER A 251 15.34 -15.59 24.01
CA SER A 251 16.39 -16.22 24.83
C SER A 251 17.78 -16.03 24.19
N LYS A 252 18.84 -16.14 25.02
CA LYS A 252 20.23 -15.99 24.56
C LYS A 252 20.57 -16.88 23.37
N GLU A 253 20.13 -18.15 23.38
CA GLU A 253 20.44 -19.14 22.34
C GLU A 253 19.83 -18.75 20.99
N ILE A 254 18.60 -18.25 21.01
CA ILE A 254 17.88 -17.81 19.80
C ILE A 254 18.53 -16.54 19.24
N VAL A 255 18.88 -15.57 20.10
CA VAL A 255 19.56 -14.33 19.68
C VAL A 255 20.90 -14.65 19.01
N ILE A 256 21.70 -15.54 19.59
CA ILE A 256 22.99 -15.97 19.01
C ILE A 256 22.77 -16.64 17.65
N LYS A 257 21.79 -17.53 17.53
CA LYS A 257 21.47 -18.22 16.28
C LYS A 257 21.03 -17.24 15.19
N LEU A 258 20.17 -16.28 15.55
CA LEU A 258 19.73 -15.22 14.64
C LEU A 258 20.91 -14.35 14.19
N ILE A 259 21.75 -13.86 15.09
CA ILE A 259 22.92 -13.03 14.72
C ILE A 259 23.82 -13.76 13.72
N LYS A 260 24.05 -15.06 13.90
CA LYS A 260 24.83 -15.89 12.97
C LYS A 260 24.14 -16.13 11.62
N ASN A 261 22.81 -16.19 11.60
CA ASN A 261 22.04 -16.57 10.41
C ASN A 261 21.49 -15.38 9.62
N ILE A 262 21.57 -14.14 10.14
CA ILE A 262 21.08 -12.93 9.47
C ILE A 262 21.69 -12.76 8.08
N SER A 263 22.96 -13.08 7.88
CA SER A 263 23.61 -12.99 6.57
C SER A 263 23.01 -13.96 5.54
N ASN A 264 22.52 -15.12 5.99
CA ASN A 264 21.86 -16.11 5.14
C ASN A 264 20.38 -15.77 4.90
N CYS A 265 19.72 -15.19 5.91
CA CYS A 265 18.33 -14.73 5.83
C CYS A 265 18.18 -13.42 5.04
N ALA A 266 19.24 -12.61 4.94
CA ALA A 266 19.24 -11.32 4.26
C ALA A 266 19.18 -11.50 2.74
N GLN A 267 17.97 -11.57 2.22
CA GLN A 267 17.72 -11.28 0.81
C GLN A 267 17.69 -9.75 0.68
N ILE A 268 18.68 -9.21 -0.04
CA ILE A 268 18.67 -7.82 -0.48
C ILE A 268 18.01 -7.85 -1.85
N GLN A 269 16.99 -7.02 -2.05
CA GLN A 269 16.33 -6.90 -3.35
C GLN A 269 17.35 -6.51 -4.43
N SER A 270 17.04 -6.78 -5.69
CA SER A 270 17.87 -6.30 -6.82
C SER A 270 18.06 -4.77 -6.81
N SER A 271 17.18 -4.04 -6.11
CA SER A 271 17.23 -2.59 -5.86
C SER A 271 18.18 -2.16 -4.74
N GLY A 272 18.72 -3.09 -3.95
CA GLY A 272 19.50 -2.79 -2.76
C GLY A 272 18.66 -2.59 -1.49
N ILE A 273 17.33 -2.66 -1.53
CA ILE A 273 16.47 -2.42 -0.35
C ILE A 273 16.37 -3.69 0.52
N VAL A 274 16.26 -3.51 1.84
CA VAL A 274 16.03 -4.62 2.79
C VAL A 274 14.61 -5.16 2.64
N ASP A 275 14.50 -6.45 2.34
CA ASP A 275 13.22 -7.17 2.27
C ASP A 275 12.42 -7.12 3.58
N ASP A 276 11.08 -7.17 3.47
CA ASP A 276 10.19 -7.09 4.62
C ASP A 276 10.37 -8.22 5.65
N ILE A 277 10.85 -9.38 5.19
CA ILE A 277 11.19 -10.53 6.04
C ILE A 277 12.42 -10.17 6.88
N THR A 278 13.49 -9.72 6.22
CA THR A 278 14.74 -9.30 6.86
C THR A 278 14.49 -8.15 7.82
N LEU A 279 13.65 -7.17 7.44
CA LEU A 279 13.23 -6.07 8.29
C LEU A 279 12.60 -6.58 9.60
N LYS A 280 11.63 -7.51 9.52
CA LYS A 280 10.98 -8.11 10.69
C LYS A 280 11.97 -8.88 11.59
N VAL A 281 12.94 -9.57 11.01
CA VAL A 281 14.00 -10.25 11.78
C VAL A 281 14.89 -9.24 12.49
N ILE A 282 15.31 -8.15 11.83
CA ILE A 282 16.08 -7.06 12.45
C ILE A 282 15.29 -6.47 13.63
N PHE A 283 14.01 -6.13 13.43
CA PHE A 283 13.19 -5.63 14.53
C PHE A 283 13.00 -6.66 15.65
N SER A 284 12.88 -7.95 15.33
CA SER A 284 12.83 -8.99 16.36
C SER A 284 14.10 -8.98 17.24
N LEU A 285 15.27 -8.69 16.69
CA LEU A 285 16.51 -8.56 17.47
C LEU A 285 16.57 -7.23 18.22
N MET A 286 16.19 -6.13 17.58
CA MET A 286 16.15 -4.82 18.24
C MET A 286 15.22 -4.83 19.46
N TYR A 287 14.06 -5.49 19.36
CA TYR A 287 13.12 -5.65 20.48
C TYR A 287 13.61 -6.63 21.54
N ALA A 288 14.41 -7.65 21.17
CA ALA A 288 15.06 -8.51 22.15
C ALA A 288 16.08 -7.74 23.01
N CYS A 289 16.64 -6.66 22.47
CA CYS A 289 17.53 -5.73 23.17
C CYS A 289 16.78 -4.52 23.78
N ASP A 290 15.45 -4.51 23.86
CA ASP A 290 14.74 -3.32 24.35
C ASP A 290 14.79 -3.19 25.88
N THR A 291 15.30 -2.05 26.35
CA THR A 291 15.35 -1.67 27.77
C THR A 291 14.41 -0.52 28.11
N SER A 292 13.61 -0.04 27.15
CA SER A 292 12.68 1.09 27.33
C SER A 292 11.68 0.88 28.48
N VAL A 293 11.39 -0.38 28.82
CA VAL A 293 10.53 -0.78 29.94
C VAL A 293 11.05 -0.29 31.28
N LEU A 294 12.38 -0.28 31.48
CA LEU A 294 13.01 0.18 32.72
C LEU A 294 12.83 1.69 32.94
N MET A 295 12.68 2.44 31.85
CA MET A 295 12.54 3.90 31.88
C MET A 295 11.08 4.35 32.10
N LYS A 296 10.11 3.43 31.95
CA LYS A 296 8.68 3.70 32.21
C LYS A 296 8.39 3.45 33.70
N TYR A 297 8.26 4.54 34.47
CA TYR A 297 8.01 4.53 35.92
C TYR A 297 6.67 3.87 36.38
N GLU A 298 5.81 3.42 35.46
CA GLU A 298 4.46 2.92 35.77
C GLU A 298 4.12 1.61 35.04
N ALA A 299 4.98 0.60 35.07
CA ALA A 299 4.58 -0.74 34.63
C ALA A 299 3.75 -1.43 35.73
N ALA A 300 2.43 -1.39 35.60
CA ALA A 300 1.49 -2.18 36.40
C ALA A 300 1.60 -3.67 36.04
N SER A 301 2.66 -4.36 36.50
CA SER A 301 2.78 -5.82 36.72
C SER A 301 4.26 -6.27 36.68
N ASN A 302 4.60 -7.31 37.44
CA ASN A 302 5.93 -7.96 37.49
C ASN A 302 6.34 -8.68 36.18
N ILE A 303 5.67 -8.44 35.05
CA ILE A 303 5.91 -9.15 33.77
C ILE A 303 7.32 -8.87 33.23
N TRP A 304 7.84 -7.67 33.46
CA TRP A 304 9.17 -7.27 32.99
C TRP A 304 10.30 -8.10 33.62
N GLN A 305 10.14 -8.62 34.84
CA GLN A 305 11.14 -9.47 35.49
C GLN A 305 11.37 -10.80 34.77
N ASN A 306 10.39 -11.25 33.97
CA ASN A 306 10.44 -12.52 33.25
C ASN A 306 11.04 -12.40 31.84
N ILE A 307 11.45 -11.21 31.39
CA ILE A 307 12.10 -11.06 30.08
C ILE A 307 13.50 -11.66 30.16
N PRO A 308 13.95 -12.42 29.14
CA PRO A 308 15.28 -13.03 29.12
C PRO A 308 16.44 -12.08 29.38
N ILE A 309 16.41 -10.85 28.86
CA ILE A 309 17.49 -9.86 29.05
C ILE A 309 17.68 -9.46 30.52
N PHE A 310 16.61 -9.51 31.33
CA PHE A 310 16.63 -9.15 32.76
C PHE A 310 16.79 -10.37 33.67
N SER A 311 16.27 -11.53 33.25
CA SER A 311 16.27 -12.76 34.05
C SER A 311 17.54 -13.60 33.90
N GLN A 312 18.18 -13.59 32.72
CA GLN A 312 19.37 -14.41 32.45
C GLN A 312 20.66 -13.62 32.72
N GLY A 313 21.36 -13.95 33.81
CA GLY A 313 22.58 -13.24 34.23
C GLY A 313 23.72 -13.21 33.19
N ASP A 314 23.86 -14.25 32.38
CA ASP A 314 24.93 -14.36 31.37
C ASP A 314 24.53 -13.83 29.97
N PHE A 315 23.28 -13.34 29.81
CA PHE A 315 22.77 -12.92 28.52
C PHE A 315 23.62 -11.79 27.92
N LEU A 316 23.92 -10.76 28.71
CA LEU A 316 24.65 -9.60 28.22
C LEU A 316 26.07 -9.96 27.77
N GLN A 317 26.78 -10.82 28.52
CA GLN A 317 28.15 -11.23 28.19
C GLN A 317 28.18 -12.03 26.89
N THR A 318 27.30 -13.04 26.79
CA THR A 318 27.30 -13.95 25.64
C THR A 318 26.91 -13.26 24.34
N VAL A 319 25.94 -12.34 24.38
CA VAL A 319 25.56 -11.54 23.21
C VAL A 319 26.66 -10.56 22.81
N TYR A 320 27.33 -9.93 23.80
CA TYR A 320 28.47 -9.05 23.57
C TYR A 320 29.62 -9.77 22.82
N ASP A 321 30.03 -10.94 23.31
CA ASP A 321 31.13 -11.72 22.72
C ASP A 321 30.84 -12.14 21.27
N VAL A 322 29.58 -12.49 20.98
CA VAL A 322 29.14 -12.83 19.61
C VAL A 322 29.12 -11.59 18.71
N LEU A 323 28.61 -10.46 19.17
CA LEU A 323 28.54 -9.25 18.35
C LEU A 323 29.93 -8.73 17.96
N ILE A 324 30.92 -8.81 18.85
CA ILE A 324 32.28 -8.37 18.55
C ILE A 324 33.00 -9.32 17.60
N SER A 325 32.80 -10.62 17.75
CA SER A 325 33.44 -11.62 16.89
C SER A 325 32.86 -11.66 15.47
N THR A 326 31.63 -11.18 15.26
CA THR A 326 30.98 -11.20 13.95
C THR A 326 31.44 -10.02 13.07
N GLN A 327 31.58 -10.28 11.76
CA GLN A 327 32.06 -9.32 10.75
C GLN A 327 31.31 -7.98 10.78
N GLN A 328 31.99 -6.91 10.35
CA GLN A 328 31.47 -5.54 10.35
C GLN A 328 30.62 -5.27 9.11
N ASP A 329 29.40 -5.81 9.09
CA ASP A 329 28.38 -5.47 8.09
C ASP A 329 27.42 -4.42 8.64
N GLY A 330 26.80 -3.60 7.78
CA GLY A 330 25.85 -2.56 8.19
C GLY A 330 24.62 -3.10 8.97
N LEU A 331 24.17 -4.32 8.66
CA LEU A 331 23.12 -5.03 9.39
C LEU A 331 23.53 -5.28 10.85
N ILE A 332 24.71 -5.87 11.05
CA ILE A 332 25.26 -6.16 12.37
C ILE A 332 25.59 -4.85 13.08
N GLY A 333 26.03 -3.81 12.36
CA GLY A 333 26.20 -2.46 12.86
C GLY A 333 24.94 -1.88 13.50
N THR A 334 23.77 -2.11 12.89
CA THR A 334 22.48 -1.68 13.44
C THR A 334 22.15 -2.38 14.75
N ILE A 335 22.46 -3.67 14.86
CA ILE A 335 22.26 -4.47 16.09
C ILE A 335 23.28 -4.07 17.17
N LYS A 336 24.55 -3.83 16.79
CA LYS A 336 25.59 -3.31 17.68
C LYS A 336 25.18 -1.97 18.30
N LEU A 337 24.62 -1.06 17.49
CA LEU A 337 24.08 0.21 17.96
C LEU A 337 22.91 0.00 18.94
N ALA A 338 21.93 -0.83 18.56
CA ALA A 338 20.76 -1.10 19.42
C ALA A 338 21.15 -1.74 20.75
N PHE A 339 22.08 -2.70 20.75
CA PHE A 339 22.55 -3.37 21.95
C PHE A 339 23.47 -2.48 22.80
N GLY A 340 24.34 -1.67 22.18
CA GLY A 340 25.13 -0.66 22.87
C GLY A 340 24.25 0.35 23.62
N LEU A 341 23.18 0.83 22.97
CA LEU A 341 22.20 1.71 23.62
C LEU A 341 21.41 1.00 24.72
N ALA A 342 21.10 -0.29 24.55
CA ALA A 342 20.48 -1.09 25.61
C ALA A 342 21.35 -1.11 26.88
N LEU A 343 22.67 -1.32 26.74
CA LEU A 343 23.64 -1.25 27.84
C LEU A 343 23.68 0.13 28.51
N THR A 344 23.63 1.22 27.73
CA THR A 344 23.51 2.57 28.30
C THR A 344 22.22 2.75 29.10
N GLY A 345 21.10 2.19 28.63
CA GLY A 345 19.82 2.21 29.36
C GLY A 345 19.92 1.50 30.72
N PHE A 346 20.63 0.38 30.78
CA PHE A 346 20.93 -0.31 32.05
C PHE A 346 21.78 0.55 33.00
N ARG A 347 22.76 1.30 32.47
CA ARG A 347 23.58 2.24 33.24
C ARG A 347 22.71 3.32 33.89
N HIS A 348 21.75 3.87 33.15
CA HIS A 348 20.82 4.88 33.66
C HIS A 348 19.79 4.30 34.66
N ALA A 349 19.39 3.04 34.50
CA ALA A 349 18.44 2.34 35.37
C ALA A 349 19.08 1.58 36.56
N SER A 350 20.31 1.96 36.95
CA SER A 350 21.19 1.25 37.91
C SER A 350 20.56 0.78 39.24
N MET A 351 19.44 1.37 39.68
CA MET A 351 18.71 0.96 40.89
C MET A 351 17.98 -0.39 40.77
N GLN A 352 17.77 -0.91 39.56
CA GLN A 352 16.94 -2.10 39.29
C GLN A 352 17.72 -3.29 38.69
N VAL A 353 19.05 -3.20 38.57
CA VAL A 353 19.87 -4.15 37.79
C VAL A 353 20.74 -5.05 38.69
N PRO A 354 20.85 -6.37 38.44
CA PRO A 354 21.73 -7.27 39.20
C PRO A 354 23.23 -6.93 39.09
N ASN A 355 23.95 -6.93 40.22
CA ASN A 355 25.36 -6.53 40.36
C ASN A 355 26.36 -7.28 39.44
N SER A 356 26.04 -8.49 38.96
CA SER A 356 26.91 -9.30 38.09
C SER A 356 27.12 -8.73 36.69
N SER A 357 26.21 -7.89 36.21
CA SER A 357 26.20 -7.31 34.85
C SER A 357 27.01 -6.01 34.71
N SER A 358 27.45 -5.41 35.83
CA SER A 358 28.10 -4.10 35.89
C SER A 358 29.37 -3.96 35.04
N LYS A 359 30.14 -5.03 34.86
CA LYS A 359 31.39 -5.01 34.07
C LYS A 359 31.14 -4.85 32.57
N ILE A 360 30.06 -5.41 32.03
CA ILE A 360 29.76 -5.38 30.59
C ILE A 360 29.12 -4.06 30.19
N ILE A 361 28.36 -3.47 31.11
CA ILE A 361 27.72 -2.16 30.90
C ILE A 361 28.76 -1.08 30.55
N ALA A 362 30.00 -1.20 31.03
CA ALA A 362 31.10 -0.28 30.71
C ALA A 362 31.64 -0.39 29.27
N TYR A 363 31.29 -1.44 28.52
CA TYR A 363 31.70 -1.63 27.12
C TYR A 363 30.67 -1.11 26.10
N ASP A 364 29.69 -0.34 26.55
CA ASP A 364 28.68 0.28 25.68
C ASP A 364 29.30 1.18 24.60
N GLU A 365 30.27 2.03 24.97
CA GLU A 365 30.99 2.90 24.01
C GLU A 365 31.74 2.09 22.94
N GLN A 366 32.38 0.98 23.30
CA GLN A 366 33.13 0.14 22.36
C GLN A 366 32.22 -0.46 21.27
N LEU A 367 31.01 -0.89 21.65
CA LEU A 367 30.03 -1.41 20.68
C LEU A 367 29.50 -0.31 19.76
N ILE A 368 29.28 0.89 20.30
CA ILE A 368 28.81 2.03 19.50
C ILE A 368 29.90 2.48 18.53
N ASP A 369 31.17 2.52 18.95
CA ASP A 369 32.29 2.81 18.05
C ASP A 369 32.42 1.75 16.97
N ALA A 370 32.27 0.46 17.30
CA ALA A 370 32.23 -0.61 16.31
C ALA A 370 31.06 -0.48 15.33
N ALA A 371 29.90 0.02 15.78
CA ALA A 371 28.75 0.29 14.92
C ALA A 371 28.99 1.48 13.97
N ILE A 372 29.56 2.58 14.48
CA ILE A 372 29.92 3.76 13.67
C ILE A 372 30.97 3.38 12.61
N ASN A 373 31.98 2.60 12.99
CA ASN A 373 32.99 2.10 12.06
C ASN A 373 32.41 1.20 10.95
N SER A 374 31.32 0.48 11.24
CA SER A 374 30.56 -0.29 10.23
C SER A 374 29.60 0.56 9.39
N LYS A 375 29.69 1.90 9.46
CA LYS A 375 28.88 2.87 8.71
C LYS A 375 27.37 2.69 8.94
N VAL A 376 26.96 2.47 10.19
CA VAL A 376 25.56 2.18 10.55
C VAL A 376 24.56 3.22 10.04
N PHE A 377 24.89 4.52 10.07
CA PHE A 377 23.99 5.57 9.58
C PHE A 377 23.85 5.56 8.04
N GLU A 378 24.92 5.21 7.32
CA GLU A 378 24.86 5.03 5.87
C GLU A 378 23.96 3.84 5.52
N PHE A 379 24.10 2.75 6.27
CA PHE A 379 23.24 1.58 6.11
C PHE A 379 21.77 1.89 6.42
N LEU A 380 21.49 2.57 7.54
CA LEU A 380 20.14 3.00 7.90
C LEU A 380 19.51 3.86 6.79
N TYR A 381 20.26 4.84 6.27
CA TYR A 381 19.77 5.78 5.26
C TYR A 381 19.42 5.09 3.94
N TYR A 382 20.31 4.28 3.37
CA TYR A 382 20.10 3.70 2.04
C TYR A 382 19.28 2.40 2.04
N TYR A 383 19.33 1.62 3.11
CA TYR A 383 18.82 0.24 3.09
C TYR A 383 17.56 0.05 3.95
N ILE A 384 17.52 0.59 5.18
CA ILE A 384 16.40 0.41 6.12
C ILE A 384 15.31 1.48 5.89
N LEU A 385 15.68 2.76 5.80
CA LEU A 385 14.74 3.88 5.68
C LEU A 385 14.09 4.00 4.28
N GLU A 386 14.56 3.26 3.28
CA GLU A 386 13.86 3.17 1.98
C GLU A 386 12.62 2.25 2.03
N ASN A 387 12.56 1.35 3.01
CA ASN A 387 11.43 0.42 3.10
C ASN A 387 10.17 1.13 3.62
N LYS A 388 9.18 1.30 2.74
CA LYS A 388 7.89 1.98 3.02
C LYS A 388 7.08 1.32 4.14
N ASP A 389 7.23 0.03 4.38
CA ASP A 389 6.45 -0.69 5.40
C ASP A 389 6.87 -0.31 6.83
N LEU A 390 8.10 0.16 7.02
CA LEU A 390 8.58 0.72 8.29
C LEU A 390 7.67 1.87 8.78
N TYR A 391 7.26 2.76 7.87
CA TYR A 391 6.44 3.94 8.18
C TYR A 391 4.95 3.61 8.34
N ARG A 392 4.51 2.40 8.00
CA ARG A 392 3.12 1.94 8.20
C ARG A 392 2.94 1.23 9.53
N HIS A 393 3.97 0.51 9.99
CA HIS A 393 3.93 -0.23 11.24
C HIS A 393 4.33 0.67 12.41
N GLU A 394 3.36 1.03 13.25
CA GLU A 394 3.55 1.87 14.45
C GLU A 394 4.73 1.42 15.33
N PHE A 395 4.87 0.11 15.56
CA PHE A 395 5.94 -0.44 16.39
C PHE A 395 7.33 -0.25 15.77
N PHE A 396 7.46 -0.45 14.45
CA PHE A 396 8.73 -0.24 13.75
C PHE A 396 9.11 1.24 13.73
N TYR A 397 8.13 2.09 13.43
CA TYR A 397 8.31 3.54 13.44
C TYR A 397 8.76 4.02 14.84
N ARG A 398 8.06 3.61 15.91
CA ARG A 398 8.47 3.95 17.28
C ARG A 398 9.86 3.40 17.64
N ARG A 399 10.20 2.19 17.23
CA ARG A 399 11.48 1.59 17.62
C ARG A 399 12.68 2.29 16.99
N ILE A 400 12.59 2.73 15.72
CA ILE A 400 13.65 3.52 15.09
C ILE A 400 13.72 4.93 15.67
N HIS A 401 12.57 5.55 15.95
CA HIS A 401 12.51 6.80 16.68
C HIS A 401 13.28 6.71 18.00
N MET A 402 12.98 5.69 18.83
CA MET A 402 13.68 5.43 20.08
C MET A 402 15.18 5.20 19.86
N LEU A 403 15.58 4.44 18.85
CA LEU A 403 17.00 4.22 18.53
C LEU A 403 17.75 5.55 18.28
N LEU A 404 17.14 6.45 17.50
CA LEU A 404 17.74 7.75 17.18
C LEU A 404 17.72 8.71 18.38
N THR A 405 16.61 8.77 19.12
CA THR A 405 16.49 9.66 20.28
C THR A 405 17.35 9.21 21.45
N ASP A 406 17.42 7.90 21.70
CA ASP A 406 18.24 7.33 22.78
C ASP A 406 19.73 7.52 22.47
N PHE A 407 20.15 7.44 21.20
CA PHE A 407 21.52 7.80 20.81
C PHE A 407 21.86 9.25 21.13
N ILE A 408 20.95 10.19 20.85
CA ILE A 408 21.16 11.62 21.13
C ILE A 408 21.13 11.91 22.64
N GLU A 409 20.22 11.27 23.39
CA GLU A 409 20.05 11.49 24.83
C GLU A 409 21.16 10.81 25.65
N PHE A 410 21.41 9.51 25.45
CA PHE A 410 22.32 8.73 26.29
C PHE A 410 23.79 8.89 25.91
N MET A 411 24.09 9.19 24.64
CA MET A 411 25.46 9.30 24.11
C MET A 411 25.82 10.71 23.65
N HIS A 412 25.45 11.72 24.43
CA HIS A 412 25.74 13.13 24.12
C HIS A 412 27.23 13.40 23.85
N SER A 413 28.15 12.79 24.62
CA SER A 413 29.61 12.89 24.41
C SER A 413 30.05 12.38 23.03
N LYS A 414 29.46 11.29 22.55
CA LYS A 414 29.77 10.74 21.22
C LYS A 414 29.21 11.63 20.12
N VAL A 415 28.03 12.22 20.31
CA VAL A 415 27.45 13.18 19.36
C VAL A 415 28.32 14.44 19.23
N THR A 416 28.86 14.97 20.34
CA THR A 416 29.78 16.11 20.29
C THR A 416 31.13 15.75 19.67
N GLU A 417 31.64 14.54 19.92
CA GLU A 417 32.84 14.01 19.24
C GLU A 417 32.64 13.93 17.72
N LEU A 418 31.52 13.37 17.27
CA LEU A 418 31.17 13.27 15.84
C LEU A 418 31.03 14.65 15.19
N ARG A 419 30.45 15.64 15.89
CA ARG A 419 30.39 17.03 15.42
C ARG A 419 31.78 17.64 15.26
N GLY A 420 32.68 17.39 16.21
CA GLY A 420 34.08 17.85 16.15
C GLY A 420 34.87 17.23 15.01
N LYS A 421 34.73 15.91 14.78
CA LYS A 421 35.30 15.21 13.62
C LYS A 421 34.78 15.75 12.29
N ALA A 422 33.50 16.14 12.25
CA ALA A 422 32.93 16.76 11.06
C ALA A 422 33.51 18.17 10.80
N ASP A 423 33.83 18.96 11.84
CA ASP A 423 34.55 20.24 11.68
C ASP A 423 35.99 20.07 11.20
N GLU A 424 36.69 19.03 11.66
CA GLU A 424 38.01 18.66 11.16
C GLU A 424 37.95 18.24 9.70
N THR A 425 36.97 17.41 9.36
CA THR A 425 36.71 16.97 7.98
C THR A 425 36.41 18.16 7.08
N ALA A 426 35.56 19.09 7.52
CA ALA A 426 35.23 20.30 6.77
C ALA A 426 36.48 21.17 6.53
N ARG A 427 37.34 21.35 7.55
CA ARG A 427 38.61 22.08 7.42
C ARG A 427 39.55 21.44 6.40
N THR A 428 39.67 20.11 6.45
CA THR A 428 40.47 19.32 5.49
C THR A 428 39.93 19.51 4.08
N VAL A 429 38.63 19.31 3.85
CA VAL A 429 37.98 19.47 2.55
C VAL A 429 38.18 20.89 2.00
N MET A 430 37.99 21.92 2.83
CA MET A 430 38.24 23.30 2.42
C MET A 430 39.72 23.57 2.08
N GLY A 431 40.65 22.90 2.76
CA GLY A 431 42.08 22.94 2.43
C GLY A 431 42.36 22.42 1.02
N PHE A 432 41.89 21.21 0.71
CA PHE A 432 42.04 20.60 -0.62
C PHE A 432 41.37 21.44 -1.72
N ILE A 433 40.15 21.95 -1.48
CA ILE A 433 39.45 22.80 -2.46
C ILE A 433 40.23 24.09 -2.74
N LYS A 434 40.84 24.71 -1.72
CA LYS A 434 41.68 25.91 -1.91
C LYS A 434 42.93 25.62 -2.73
N GLU A 435 43.46 24.41 -2.64
CA GLU A 435 44.61 23.93 -3.41
C GLU A 435 44.20 23.40 -4.81
N GLY A 436 42.91 23.36 -5.13
CA GLY A 436 42.39 22.84 -6.40
C GLY A 436 42.46 21.31 -6.52
N LEU A 437 42.58 20.60 -5.39
CA LEU A 437 42.66 19.14 -5.30
C LEU A 437 41.32 18.54 -4.86
N GLU A 438 41.04 17.31 -5.28
CA GLU A 438 39.89 16.56 -4.78
C GLU A 438 40.13 16.08 -3.35
N PRO A 439 39.13 16.16 -2.46
CA PRO A 439 39.26 15.69 -1.09
C PRO A 439 39.41 14.15 -1.04
N PRO A 440 40.09 13.61 -0.02
CA PRO A 440 40.25 12.16 0.13
C PRO A 440 38.91 11.45 0.38
N PHE A 441 38.73 10.26 -0.21
CA PHE A 441 37.50 9.47 -0.09
C PHE A 441 37.27 8.83 1.29
N ASN A 442 38.30 8.77 2.16
CA ASN A 442 38.25 8.09 3.46
C ASN A 442 37.90 9.02 4.63
N LEU A 443 37.14 10.09 4.37
CA LEU A 443 36.72 11.03 5.40
C LEU A 443 35.53 10.49 6.21
N ASP A 444 35.41 10.96 7.46
CA ASP A 444 34.30 10.57 8.33
C ASP A 444 33.07 11.42 8.06
N HIS A 445 32.02 10.78 7.54
CA HIS A 445 30.72 11.40 7.23
C HIS A 445 29.63 10.98 8.22
N SER A 446 29.98 10.37 9.35
CA SER A 446 29.00 9.78 10.27
C SER A 446 28.01 10.80 10.85
N PHE A 447 28.47 12.00 11.19
CA PHE A 447 27.60 13.09 11.69
C PHE A 447 26.65 13.62 10.61
N GLU A 448 27.15 13.75 9.38
CA GLU A 448 26.35 14.14 8.21
C GLU A 448 25.24 13.11 7.94
N MET A 449 25.60 11.82 7.93
CA MET A 449 24.65 10.74 7.72
C MET A 449 23.64 10.60 8.86
N LEU A 450 24.00 10.91 10.11
CA LEU A 450 23.04 10.99 11.22
C LEU A 450 21.96 12.05 10.95
N MET A 451 22.34 13.26 10.51
CA MET A 451 21.39 14.31 10.15
C MET A 451 20.50 13.92 8.97
N LEU A 452 21.07 13.28 7.95
CA LEU A 452 20.32 12.76 6.80
C LEU A 452 19.37 11.61 7.19
N CYS A 453 19.75 10.74 8.13
CA CYS A 453 18.86 9.73 8.69
C CYS A 453 17.65 10.36 9.38
N ILE A 454 17.87 11.36 10.24
CA ILE A 454 16.81 12.11 10.92
C ILE A 454 15.90 12.77 9.87
N SER A 455 16.48 13.43 8.86
CA SER A 455 15.74 14.03 7.76
C SER A 455 14.77 13.03 7.12
N LYS A 456 15.31 11.92 6.62
CA LYS A 456 14.55 10.92 5.86
C LYS A 456 13.51 10.19 6.71
N PHE A 457 13.86 9.88 7.96
CA PHE A 457 12.98 9.18 8.88
C PHE A 457 11.76 10.02 9.30
N TYR A 458 11.93 11.32 9.58
CA TYR A 458 10.79 12.16 10.00
C TYR A 458 9.99 12.78 8.85
N LYS A 459 10.54 12.78 7.63
CA LYS A 459 9.86 13.29 6.42
C LYS A 459 8.60 12.50 6.05
N ASP A 460 8.58 11.19 6.25
CA ASP A 460 7.42 10.33 5.99
C ASP A 460 6.66 10.05 7.31
N ASN A 461 5.44 10.61 7.42
CA ASN A 461 4.56 10.46 8.59
C ASN A 461 3.28 9.66 8.25
N ARG A 462 3.38 8.60 7.44
CA ARG A 462 2.25 7.71 7.09
C ARG A 462 1.52 7.13 8.31
N ALA A 463 2.23 6.84 9.40
CA ALA A 463 1.62 6.33 10.64
C ALA A 463 0.83 7.40 11.43
N GLY A 464 0.97 8.69 11.10
CA GLY A 464 0.24 9.78 11.75
C GLY A 464 0.60 10.01 13.23
N LEU A 465 1.74 9.50 13.71
CA LEU A 465 2.14 9.60 15.12
C LEU A 465 2.79 10.95 15.48
N ALA A 466 3.24 11.73 14.48
CA ALA A 466 3.89 13.02 14.67
C ALA A 466 5.07 13.00 15.67
N LEU A 467 5.89 11.95 15.63
CA LEU A 467 7.03 11.75 16.55
C LEU A 467 8.09 12.85 16.48
N CYS A 468 8.15 13.60 15.38
CA CYS A 468 9.08 14.74 15.22
C CYS A 468 8.83 15.88 16.22
N VAL A 469 7.64 15.97 16.83
CA VAL A 469 7.29 17.03 17.79
C VAL A 469 8.18 17.01 19.03
N GLU A 470 8.69 15.84 19.44
CA GLU A 470 9.55 15.68 20.62
C GLU A 470 10.85 16.50 20.52
N PHE A 471 11.34 16.75 19.31
CA PHE A 471 12.50 17.61 19.06
C PHE A 471 12.25 19.09 19.36
N TRP A 472 10.98 19.50 19.46
CA TRP A 472 10.57 20.90 19.52
C TRP A 472 9.87 21.30 20.81
N GLU A 473 9.75 20.40 21.80
CA GLU A 473 9.06 20.74 23.05
C GLU A 473 9.79 21.87 23.82
N PRO A 474 9.05 22.80 24.45
CA PRO A 474 9.65 24.00 25.02
C PRO A 474 10.56 23.70 26.22
N LEU A 475 11.64 24.48 26.35
CA LEU A 475 12.38 24.63 27.61
C LEU A 475 11.59 25.44 28.67
N ASP A 476 10.58 26.20 28.23
CA ASP A 476 9.87 27.17 29.07
C ASP A 476 8.57 26.61 29.66
N SER A 477 8.55 26.54 30.99
CA SER A 477 7.52 25.96 31.85
C SER A 477 6.29 26.87 32.10
N THR A 478 5.90 27.71 31.14
CA THR A 478 4.92 28.78 31.40
C THR A 478 3.50 28.54 30.88
N PHE A 479 3.22 27.51 30.08
CA PHE A 479 1.84 27.18 29.68
C PHE A 479 1.54 25.66 29.72
N THR A 480 0.72 25.30 30.72
CA THR A 480 -0.16 24.12 30.86
C THR A 480 0.33 22.71 30.41
N SER A 481 0.54 21.88 31.44
CA SER A 481 0.22 20.44 31.59
C SER A 481 1.09 19.33 30.98
N VAL A 482 2.29 19.58 30.46
CA VAL A 482 3.29 18.50 30.26
C VAL A 482 4.67 19.02 30.66
N LYS A 483 5.31 18.41 31.66
CA LYS A 483 6.70 18.73 32.02
C LYS A 483 7.59 18.29 30.85
N ALA A 484 8.42 19.19 30.32
CA ALA A 484 9.43 18.84 29.31
C ALA A 484 10.29 17.68 29.82
N THR A 485 10.42 16.62 29.02
CA THR A 485 11.23 15.46 29.37
C THR A 485 12.72 15.78 29.22
N THR A 486 13.61 15.11 29.97
CA THR A 486 15.07 15.22 29.79
C THR A 486 15.48 14.97 28.34
N ARG A 487 14.79 14.05 27.69
CA ARG A 487 14.92 13.71 26.28
C ARG A 487 14.63 14.88 25.36
N SER A 488 13.44 15.48 25.45
CA SER A 488 13.05 16.61 24.59
C SER A 488 14.06 17.77 24.65
N VAL A 489 14.59 18.06 25.84
CA VAL A 489 15.63 19.07 26.06
C VAL A 489 16.93 18.70 25.33
N SER A 490 17.36 17.44 25.40
CA SER A 490 18.56 16.96 24.71
C SER A 490 18.40 16.98 23.19
N LEU A 491 17.22 16.62 22.68
CA LEU A 491 16.90 16.66 21.24
C LEU A 491 16.89 18.11 20.70
N PHE A 492 16.30 19.04 21.43
CA PHE A 492 16.33 20.45 21.02
C PHE A 492 17.74 21.05 21.11
N LYS A 493 18.53 20.69 22.12
CA LYS A 493 19.96 21.04 22.20
C LYS A 493 20.74 20.49 21.02
N PHE A 494 20.42 19.28 20.55
CA PHE A 494 21.03 18.71 19.35
C PHE A 494 20.74 19.54 18.09
N ILE A 495 19.51 20.01 17.88
CA ILE A 495 19.18 20.92 16.76
C ILE A 495 20.06 22.18 16.80
N ARG A 496 20.25 22.75 18.00
CA ARG A 496 21.09 23.93 18.18
C ARG A 496 22.57 23.63 17.93
N LEU A 497 23.09 22.55 18.51
CA LEU A 497 24.49 22.11 18.33
C LEU A 497 24.81 21.84 16.85
N ALA A 498 23.87 21.23 16.13
CA ALA A 498 24.04 20.96 14.71
C ALA A 498 24.04 22.25 13.87
N GLY A 499 23.34 23.30 14.30
CA GLY A 499 23.24 24.59 13.58
C GLY A 499 24.26 25.65 13.99
N GLU A 500 25.00 25.45 15.09
CA GLU A 500 25.99 26.40 15.60
C GLU A 500 27.27 26.37 14.75
N LEU A 501 27.72 27.55 14.29
CA LEU A 501 28.93 27.75 13.46
C LEU A 501 29.02 26.76 12.28
N LEU A 502 27.92 26.62 11.53
CA LEU A 502 27.76 25.58 10.52
C LEU A 502 28.77 25.68 9.35
N PRO A 503 29.62 24.66 9.11
CA PRO A 503 30.49 24.58 7.94
C PRO A 503 29.68 24.38 6.64
N SER A 504 30.24 24.80 5.49
CA SER A 504 29.57 24.65 4.18
C SER A 504 29.29 23.20 3.81
N THR A 505 30.11 22.24 4.27
CA THR A 505 29.91 20.80 4.05
C THR A 505 28.69 20.24 4.77
N LEU A 506 28.33 20.80 5.93
CA LEU A 506 27.17 20.37 6.73
C LEU A 506 25.91 21.19 6.44
N PHE A 507 26.01 22.26 5.65
CA PHE A 507 24.89 23.15 5.35
C PHE A 507 23.69 22.41 4.78
N VAL A 508 23.92 21.59 3.75
CA VAL A 508 22.88 20.84 3.06
C VAL A 508 22.23 19.81 3.98
N SER A 509 23.02 19.02 4.71
CA SER A 509 22.53 17.97 5.59
C SER A 509 21.74 18.53 6.79
N TYR A 510 22.17 19.67 7.34
CA TYR A 510 21.42 20.40 8.36
C TYR A 510 20.06 20.89 7.86
N LEU A 511 20.00 21.54 6.69
CA LEU A 511 18.72 22.01 6.13
C LEU A 511 17.78 20.85 5.77
N LYS A 512 18.30 19.77 5.20
CA LYS A 512 17.53 18.53 4.97
C LYS A 512 16.98 17.99 6.29
N MET A 513 17.77 17.96 7.37
CA MET A 513 17.31 17.55 8.70
C MET A 513 16.15 18.42 9.20
N ILE A 514 16.29 19.74 9.15
CA ILE A 514 15.23 20.67 9.55
C ILE A 514 13.96 20.46 8.71
N ALA A 515 14.09 20.31 7.39
CA ALA A 515 12.94 20.01 6.53
C ALA A 515 12.26 18.69 6.90
N GLY A 516 13.02 17.64 7.21
CA GLY A 516 12.47 16.36 7.66
C GLY A 516 11.73 16.45 9.00
N LEU A 517 12.21 17.29 9.92
CA LEU A 517 11.57 17.54 11.21
C LEU A 517 10.30 18.40 11.11
N THR A 518 9.98 18.97 9.93
CA THR A 518 8.78 19.78 9.67
C THR A 518 7.60 19.01 9.08
N SER A 519 7.33 17.79 9.56
CA SER A 519 6.26 16.93 9.00
C SER A 519 4.87 17.06 9.65
N CYS A 520 4.66 18.08 10.50
CA CYS A 520 3.35 18.38 11.09
C CYS A 520 3.17 19.89 11.33
N GLU A 521 1.94 20.33 11.59
CA GLU A 521 1.61 21.74 11.81
C GLU A 521 2.43 22.37 12.96
N LYS A 522 2.52 21.69 14.11
CA LYS A 522 3.27 22.17 15.28
C LYS A 522 4.77 22.31 15.00
N SER A 523 5.38 21.29 14.37
CA SER A 523 6.82 21.33 14.07
C SER A 523 7.17 22.33 12.97
N ALA A 524 6.28 22.53 11.99
CA ALA A 524 6.41 23.57 10.99
C ALA A 524 6.40 24.98 11.62
N ARG A 525 5.46 25.25 12.55
CA ARG A 525 5.44 26.52 13.30
C ARG A 525 6.71 26.75 14.13
N ASN A 526 7.19 25.70 14.81
CA ASN A 526 8.41 25.79 15.61
C ASN A 526 9.65 26.02 14.75
N THR A 527 9.73 25.41 13.58
CA THR A 527 10.81 25.66 12.61
C THR A 527 10.76 27.09 12.07
N PHE A 528 9.56 27.59 11.75
CA PHE A 528 9.39 28.98 11.37
C PHE A 528 9.88 29.94 12.45
N ASN A 529 9.59 29.66 13.72
CA ASN A 529 10.05 30.45 14.85
C ASN A 529 11.56 30.37 15.06
N LEU A 530 12.16 29.18 14.93
CA LEU A 530 13.62 28.97 15.02
C LEU A 530 14.38 29.86 14.04
N LEU A 531 13.94 29.87 12.77
CA LEU A 531 14.57 30.66 11.69
C LEU A 531 14.17 32.15 11.69
N LYS A 532 13.15 32.52 12.47
CA LYS A 532 12.74 33.92 12.70
C LYS A 532 13.56 34.58 13.81
N GLN A 533 13.96 33.83 14.84
CA GLN A 533 14.75 34.34 15.96
C GLN A 533 16.23 34.44 15.57
N ALA A 534 16.60 35.48 14.81
CA ALA A 534 18.00 35.74 14.42
C ALA A 534 18.85 36.36 15.55
N SER A 535 18.29 36.65 16.72
CA SER A 535 18.99 37.38 17.79
C SER A 535 18.39 37.08 19.17
N GLY A 536 18.95 36.10 19.88
CA GLY A 536 18.49 35.72 21.22
C GLY A 536 19.61 35.13 22.10
N LEU A 537 20.28 36.03 22.83
CA LEU A 537 21.13 35.86 24.03
C LEU A 537 22.41 34.99 24.02
N THR A 538 22.67 34.07 23.08
CA THR A 538 23.99 33.42 22.98
C THR A 538 24.34 33.02 21.55
N GLY A 539 25.22 33.79 20.89
CA GLY A 539 25.85 33.41 19.61
C GLY A 539 24.93 33.48 18.38
N SER A 540 25.44 34.07 17.30
CA SER A 540 24.73 34.23 16.02
C SER A 540 24.29 32.88 15.42
N THR A 541 23.00 32.62 15.31
CA THR A 541 22.50 31.68 14.30
C THR A 541 22.73 32.32 12.94
N THR A 542 23.66 31.78 12.16
CA THR A 542 24.02 32.29 10.81
C THR A 542 22.89 32.09 9.78
N LEU A 543 21.83 31.37 10.14
CA LEU A 543 20.73 30.97 9.27
C LEU A 543 19.41 31.61 9.73
N SER A 544 18.83 32.44 8.86
CA SER A 544 17.54 33.08 9.09
C SER A 544 16.72 33.13 7.80
N TRP A 545 15.41 33.40 7.92
CA TRP A 545 14.58 33.65 6.75
C TRP A 545 15.08 34.84 5.92
N GLU A 546 15.63 35.87 6.57
CA GLU A 546 16.24 37.01 5.87
C GLU A 546 17.44 36.59 5.03
N HIS A 547 18.28 35.69 5.54
CA HIS A 547 19.40 35.15 4.78
C HIS A 547 18.93 34.34 3.56
N PHE A 548 17.90 33.50 3.71
CA PHE A 548 17.35 32.70 2.61
C PHE A 548 16.75 33.56 1.50
N PHE A 549 15.81 34.45 1.84
CA PHE A 549 15.16 35.30 0.84
C PHE A 549 16.12 36.37 0.30
N GLY A 550 17.01 36.93 1.13
CA GLY A 550 18.05 37.84 0.67
C GLY A 550 18.99 37.20 -0.36
N SER A 551 19.38 35.94 -0.15
CA SER A 551 20.19 35.19 -1.13
C SER A 551 19.42 34.95 -2.42
N LEU A 552 18.15 34.53 -2.36
CA LEU A 552 17.30 34.34 -3.56
C LEU A 552 17.12 35.64 -4.37
N ILE A 553 16.97 36.78 -3.68
CA ILE A 553 16.88 38.10 -4.31
C ILE A 553 18.19 38.47 -5.00
N GLN A 554 19.34 38.20 -4.37
CA GLN A 554 20.65 38.44 -4.97
C GLN A 554 20.89 37.58 -6.21
N TYR A 555 20.53 36.28 -6.18
CA TYR A 555 20.59 35.44 -7.37
C TYR A 555 19.68 35.94 -8.48
N TYR A 556 18.45 36.35 -8.13
CA TYR A 556 17.50 36.90 -9.11
C TYR A 556 18.01 38.19 -9.75
N SER A 557 18.55 39.13 -8.96
CA SER A 557 19.07 40.40 -9.49
C SER A 557 20.30 40.20 -10.37
N ASN A 558 21.22 39.32 -9.96
CA ASN A 558 22.45 39.03 -10.69
C ASN A 558 22.20 38.31 -12.03
N LEU A 559 21.24 37.38 -12.07
CA LEU A 559 20.91 36.62 -13.28
C LEU A 559 20.02 37.39 -14.25
N ARG A 560 19.21 38.35 -13.78
CA ARG A 560 18.31 39.14 -14.63
C ARG A 560 19.02 40.27 -15.40
N GLN A 561 20.14 40.78 -14.89
CA GLN A 561 20.89 41.91 -15.49
C GLN A 561 21.44 41.63 -16.91
N GLU A 562 21.33 40.41 -17.44
CA GLU A 562 21.68 40.07 -18.84
C GLU A 562 20.81 40.76 -19.91
N HIS A 563 19.68 41.39 -19.58
CA HIS A 563 18.76 41.98 -20.57
C HIS A 563 18.86 43.50 -20.75
N GLY A 564 19.97 44.12 -20.36
CA GLY A 564 20.24 45.53 -20.64
C GLY A 564 20.63 45.76 -22.10
N VAL A 565 19.70 46.24 -22.92
CA VAL A 565 19.99 46.82 -24.24
C VAL A 565 20.75 48.15 -24.04
N GLY A 566 22.03 48.19 -24.41
CA GLY A 566 22.76 49.45 -24.59
C GLY A 566 24.21 49.46 -24.09
N SER A 567 25.12 48.86 -24.86
CA SER A 567 26.42 49.48 -25.22
C SER A 567 27.21 48.49 -26.07
N GLU A 568 27.21 48.71 -27.38
CA GLU A 568 28.24 48.15 -28.24
C GLU A 568 29.60 48.70 -27.79
N ILE A 569 30.63 47.84 -27.87
CA ILE A 569 32.05 48.08 -27.57
C ILE A 569 32.46 47.78 -26.12
N SER A 570 32.71 46.49 -25.82
CA SER A 570 33.90 46.02 -25.08
C SER A 570 33.98 44.49 -25.07
N TYR A 571 34.93 43.94 -25.85
CA TYR A 571 35.36 42.55 -25.76
C TYR A 571 36.09 42.28 -24.43
N LYS A 572 35.35 42.08 -23.35
CA LYS A 572 35.87 41.51 -22.10
C LYS A 572 35.02 40.29 -21.71
N THR A 573 35.58 39.11 -21.97
CA THR A 573 35.34 37.85 -21.26
C THR A 573 33.91 37.66 -20.72
N HIS A 574 33.04 37.10 -21.56
CA HIS A 574 31.82 36.44 -21.12
C HIS A 574 32.18 35.23 -20.24
N LEU A 575 32.45 35.46 -18.96
CA LEU A 575 32.34 34.43 -17.94
C LEU A 575 30.84 34.12 -17.84
N ASN A 576 30.39 33.01 -18.41
CA ASN A 576 29.07 32.45 -18.14
C ASN A 576 28.92 32.36 -16.62
N ARG A 577 28.12 33.24 -16.01
CA ARG A 577 27.86 33.26 -14.57
C ARG A 577 26.87 32.15 -14.23
N SER A 578 27.31 30.91 -14.31
CA SER A 578 26.57 29.75 -13.79
C SER A 578 26.71 29.68 -12.28
N ILE A 579 25.62 29.36 -11.59
CA ILE A 579 25.64 29.06 -10.15
C ILE A 579 26.54 27.84 -9.92
N ASN A 580 27.37 27.88 -8.86
CA ASN A 580 28.23 26.74 -8.49
C ASN A 580 27.36 25.51 -8.15
N PRO A 581 27.70 24.27 -8.58
CA PRO A 581 26.96 23.06 -8.21
C PRO A 581 26.68 22.90 -6.71
N GLN A 582 27.63 23.25 -5.84
CA GLN A 582 27.43 23.19 -4.38
C GLN A 582 26.37 24.21 -3.90
N GLU A 583 26.35 25.40 -4.50
CA GLU A 583 25.34 26.43 -4.21
C GLU A 583 23.96 26.03 -4.75
N ILE A 584 23.89 25.29 -5.86
CA ILE A 584 22.64 24.75 -6.39
C ILE A 584 22.01 23.78 -5.40
N GLU A 585 22.79 22.85 -4.83
CA GLU A 585 22.28 21.91 -3.82
C GLU A 585 21.87 22.63 -2.52
N ALA A 586 22.62 23.66 -2.13
CA ALA A 586 22.26 24.53 -1.01
C ALA A 586 20.92 25.24 -1.24
N LEU A 587 20.72 25.85 -2.42
CA LEU A 587 19.47 26.51 -2.81
C LEU A 587 18.30 25.53 -2.85
N GLN A 588 18.49 24.32 -3.36
CA GLN A 588 17.47 23.27 -3.34
C GLN A 588 17.05 22.91 -1.91
N SER A 589 18.01 22.79 -1.00
CA SER A 589 17.75 22.50 0.41
C SER A 589 17.01 23.65 1.11
N VAL A 590 17.34 24.91 0.79
CA VAL A 590 16.59 26.09 1.26
C VAL A 590 15.14 26.06 0.77
N LEU A 591 14.93 25.78 -0.52
CA LEU A 591 13.59 25.66 -1.10
C LEU A 591 12.78 24.51 -0.48
N GLU A 592 13.45 23.42 -0.10
CA GLU A 592 12.81 22.29 0.59
C GLU A 592 12.32 22.67 1.99
N VAL A 593 13.09 23.44 2.77
CA VAL A 593 12.65 23.97 4.08
C VAL A 593 11.46 24.91 3.91
N ILE A 594 11.52 25.86 2.95
CA ILE A 594 10.39 26.76 2.66
C ILE A 594 9.14 25.95 2.30
N ARG A 595 9.29 24.96 1.42
CA ARG A 595 8.19 24.10 0.96
C ARG A 595 7.57 23.29 2.09
N ALA A 596 8.39 22.75 2.98
CA ALA A 596 7.92 21.94 4.11
C ALA A 596 7.12 22.79 5.11
N VAL A 597 7.67 23.93 5.55
CA VAL A 597 6.97 24.87 6.44
C VAL A 597 5.66 25.36 5.80
N ALA A 598 5.69 25.78 4.53
CA ALA A 598 4.52 26.26 3.82
C ALA A 598 3.46 25.17 3.59
N THR A 599 3.84 23.89 3.54
CA THR A 599 2.91 22.78 3.30
C THR A 599 2.07 22.44 4.52
N TYR A 600 2.67 22.44 5.70
CA TYR A 600 2.01 21.96 6.92
C TYR A 600 1.39 23.06 7.78
N ASP A 601 1.89 24.30 7.69
CA ASP A 601 1.39 25.39 8.52
C ASP A 601 0.90 26.59 7.69
N GLU A 602 -0.37 26.91 7.85
CA GLU A 602 -1.02 27.99 7.11
C GLU A 602 -0.58 29.39 7.55
N LEU A 603 -0.47 29.64 8.87
CA LEU A 603 -0.13 31.01 9.31
C LEU A 603 1.32 31.36 8.96
N SER A 604 2.26 30.42 9.07
CA SER A 604 3.63 30.66 8.60
C SER A 604 3.69 30.85 7.09
N ARG A 605 2.89 30.12 6.30
CA ARG A 605 2.79 30.32 4.84
C ARG A 605 2.32 31.73 4.49
N ILE A 606 1.26 32.21 5.14
CA ILE A 606 0.73 33.57 4.93
C ILE A 606 1.77 34.62 5.34
N ALA A 607 2.38 34.47 6.53
CA ALA A 607 3.40 35.40 7.02
C ALA A 607 4.61 35.50 6.07
N ILE A 608 5.04 34.39 5.47
CA ILE A 608 6.12 34.38 4.46
C ILE A 608 5.70 35.19 3.22
N CYS A 609 4.47 35.01 2.73
CA CYS A 609 3.99 35.66 1.51
C CYS A 609 3.66 37.15 1.69
N GLU A 610 3.20 37.57 2.87
CA GLU A 610 2.84 38.96 3.17
C GLU A 610 4.05 39.86 3.43
N ASN A 611 5.23 39.29 3.73
CA ASN A 611 6.43 40.08 4.00
C ASN A 611 6.88 40.86 2.75
N PRO A 612 6.80 42.21 2.76
CA PRO A 612 7.03 43.02 1.57
C PRO A 612 8.49 42.97 1.09
N ASN A 613 9.43 42.76 2.02
CA ASN A 613 10.86 42.69 1.71
C ASN A 613 11.25 41.39 0.99
N TRP A 614 10.49 40.31 1.17
CA TRP A 614 10.82 39.01 0.61
C TRP A 614 10.15 38.74 -0.73
N ALA A 615 8.95 39.30 -0.96
CA ALA A 615 8.13 39.15 -2.16
C ALA A 615 8.26 37.76 -2.85
N PRO A 616 8.14 36.65 -2.09
CA PRO A 616 8.66 35.35 -2.51
C PRO A 616 7.98 34.82 -3.78
N LEU A 617 6.69 35.11 -3.96
CA LEU A 617 5.92 34.72 -5.13
C LEU A 617 6.48 35.31 -6.43
N GLN A 618 6.87 36.59 -6.42
CA GLN A 618 7.39 37.29 -7.60
C GLN A 618 8.83 36.88 -7.91
N ILE A 619 9.67 36.77 -6.88
CA ILE A 619 11.10 36.43 -7.04
C ILE A 619 11.26 34.99 -7.52
N LEU A 620 10.54 34.04 -6.93
CA LEU A 620 10.58 32.64 -7.35
C LEU A 620 10.08 32.48 -8.79
N LEU A 621 8.98 33.15 -9.15
CA LEU A 621 8.48 33.12 -10.53
C LEU A 621 9.46 33.79 -11.51
N GLY A 622 10.09 34.89 -11.10
CA GLY A 622 11.12 35.59 -11.87
C GLY A 622 12.36 34.73 -12.11
N LEU A 623 12.80 33.97 -11.10
CA LEU A 623 13.93 33.03 -11.22
C LEU A 623 13.68 31.92 -12.24
N LEU A 624 12.42 31.52 -12.49
CA LEU A 624 12.10 30.57 -13.57
C LEU A 624 12.43 31.15 -14.95
N SER A 625 12.40 32.47 -15.09
CA SER A 625 12.76 33.16 -16.34
C SER A 625 14.26 33.34 -16.52
N CYS A 626 15.07 33.08 -15.49
CA CYS A 626 16.53 33.14 -15.54
C CYS A 626 17.15 31.84 -16.07
N PRO A 627 18.41 31.86 -16.55
CA PRO A 627 19.15 30.68 -16.99
C PRO A 627 19.60 29.82 -15.80
N VAL A 628 18.65 29.09 -15.20
CA VAL A 628 18.82 28.25 -14.02
C VAL A 628 18.70 26.75 -14.40
N PRO A 629 19.43 25.82 -13.76
CA PRO A 629 19.29 24.38 -14.03
C PRO A 629 17.86 23.86 -13.84
N LEU A 630 17.46 22.90 -14.69
CA LEU A 630 16.10 22.36 -14.74
C LEU A 630 15.60 21.82 -13.39
N MET A 631 16.46 21.10 -12.66
CA MET A 631 16.11 20.56 -11.33
C MET A 631 15.78 21.65 -10.32
N LEU A 632 16.50 22.79 -10.37
CA LEU A 632 16.22 23.91 -9.47
C LEU A 632 14.91 24.60 -9.87
N LYS A 633 14.64 24.76 -11.18
CA LYS A 633 13.34 25.28 -11.65
C LYS A 633 12.15 24.40 -11.24
N GLY A 634 12.29 23.07 -11.31
CA GLY A 634 11.27 22.14 -10.82
C GLY A 634 11.01 22.30 -9.32
N ASN A 635 12.07 22.42 -8.51
CA ASN A 635 11.94 22.70 -7.07
C ASN A 635 11.28 24.05 -6.79
N ILE A 636 11.60 25.10 -7.55
CA ILE A 636 10.96 26.41 -7.44
C ILE A 636 9.44 26.29 -7.67
N LEU A 637 9.02 25.57 -8.72
CA LEU A 637 7.59 25.35 -9.00
C LEU A 637 6.90 24.58 -7.87
N GLN A 638 7.55 23.56 -7.30
CA GLN A 638 7.02 22.82 -6.14
C GLN A 638 6.92 23.70 -4.87
N THR A 639 7.88 24.59 -4.65
CA THR A 639 7.82 25.56 -3.54
C THR A 639 6.69 26.57 -3.75
N LEU A 640 6.51 27.07 -4.99
CA LEU A 640 5.36 27.92 -5.35
C LEU A 640 4.04 27.19 -5.14
N ALA A 641 3.95 25.90 -5.48
CA ALA A 641 2.77 25.07 -5.23
C ALA A 641 2.42 24.99 -3.74
N ALA A 642 3.43 24.91 -2.86
CA ALA A 642 3.21 24.92 -1.41
C ALA A 642 2.79 26.30 -0.88
N LEU A 643 3.39 27.40 -1.37
CA LEU A 643 3.06 28.76 -0.96
C LEU A 643 1.65 29.21 -1.39
N THR A 644 1.11 28.62 -2.45
CA THR A 644 -0.20 28.96 -3.03
C THR A 644 -1.37 28.11 -2.53
N LYS A 645 -1.19 27.34 -1.45
CA LYS A 645 -2.26 26.51 -0.86
C LYS A 645 -3.37 27.31 -0.17
N SER A 646 -3.08 28.50 0.33
CA SER A 646 -4.09 29.38 0.94
C SER A 646 -4.84 30.16 -0.13
N LYS A 647 -6.12 30.46 0.13
CA LYS A 647 -6.97 31.16 -0.84
C LYS A 647 -6.44 32.57 -1.13
N GLU A 648 -5.99 33.29 -0.10
CA GLU A 648 -5.45 34.65 -0.20
C GLU A 648 -4.20 34.66 -1.08
N THR A 649 -3.24 33.77 -0.80
CA THR A 649 -1.99 33.69 -1.57
C THR A 649 -2.23 33.20 -3.01
N ALA A 650 -3.16 32.26 -3.22
CA ALA A 650 -3.54 31.78 -4.54
C ALA A 650 -4.15 32.89 -5.42
N THR A 651 -5.04 33.73 -4.87
CA THR A 651 -5.65 34.83 -5.63
C THR A 651 -4.63 35.85 -6.12
N ILE A 652 -3.67 36.22 -5.27
CA ILE A 652 -2.56 37.10 -5.62
C ILE A 652 -1.70 36.43 -6.69
N PHE A 653 -1.36 35.15 -6.50
CA PHE A 653 -0.50 34.43 -7.42
C PHE A 653 -1.12 34.23 -8.80
N TRP A 654 -2.43 33.98 -8.93
CA TRP A 654 -3.10 33.87 -10.23
C TRP A 654 -2.88 35.13 -11.10
N ASN A 655 -2.94 36.32 -10.49
CA ASN A 655 -2.68 37.58 -11.20
C ASN A 655 -1.20 37.70 -11.59
N ILE A 656 -0.28 37.38 -10.68
CA ILE A 656 1.17 37.37 -10.97
C ILE A 656 1.46 36.37 -12.10
N PHE A 657 0.83 35.20 -12.07
CA PHE A 657 1.04 34.15 -13.04
C PHE A 657 0.51 34.52 -14.43
N GLU A 658 -0.70 35.12 -14.52
CA GLU A 658 -1.24 35.64 -15.77
C GLU A 658 -0.36 36.78 -16.34
N THR A 659 0.08 37.73 -15.52
CA THR A 659 0.95 38.83 -15.98
C THR A 659 2.33 38.36 -16.45
N SER A 660 2.84 37.26 -15.89
CA SER A 660 4.15 36.71 -16.26
C SER A 660 4.20 36.09 -17.66
N GLN A 661 3.06 35.64 -18.19
CA GLN A 661 2.95 34.92 -19.47
C GLN A 661 3.95 33.76 -19.64
N ILE A 662 4.41 33.15 -18.53
CA ILE A 662 5.32 31.98 -18.54
C ILE A 662 4.66 30.79 -19.26
N ILE A 663 3.36 30.62 -19.03
CA ILE A 663 2.48 29.88 -19.93
C ILE A 663 1.83 30.92 -20.84
N PRO A 664 2.04 30.84 -22.16
CA PRO A 664 1.51 31.84 -23.09
C PRO A 664 -0.01 31.74 -23.14
N THR A 665 -0.72 32.75 -22.64
CA THR A 665 -2.18 32.87 -22.74
C THR A 665 -2.60 33.84 -23.85
N LEU A 666 -1.66 34.66 -24.32
CA LEU A 666 -1.80 35.58 -25.43
C LEU A 666 -0.96 35.12 -26.65
N PRO A 667 -1.39 35.41 -27.88
CA PRO A 667 -0.60 35.11 -29.07
C PRO A 667 0.72 35.89 -29.06
N VAL A 668 1.83 35.17 -29.31
CA VAL A 668 3.18 35.73 -29.22
C VAL A 668 3.40 36.77 -30.33
N ILE A 669 3.46 38.05 -29.96
CA ILE A 669 3.99 39.11 -30.83
C ILE A 669 5.51 39.02 -30.78
N SER A 670 6.14 38.95 -31.95
CA SER A 670 7.50 38.46 -32.23
C SER A 670 8.68 39.27 -31.68
N SER A 671 8.63 39.85 -30.47
CA SER A 671 9.72 40.70 -29.96
C SER A 671 10.15 40.51 -28.51
N ASN A 672 9.49 39.67 -27.70
CA ASN A 672 9.97 39.39 -26.34
C ASN A 672 10.38 37.92 -26.21
N LYS A 673 11.69 37.67 -26.14
CA LYS A 673 12.27 36.39 -25.67
C LYS A 673 12.01 36.23 -24.16
N SER A 674 10.75 36.18 -23.74
CA SER A 674 10.41 35.76 -22.39
C SER A 674 10.51 34.23 -22.29
N CYS A 675 10.96 33.74 -21.14
CA CYS A 675 10.99 32.31 -20.84
C CYS A 675 9.61 31.69 -21.09
N ASN A 676 9.53 30.73 -22.01
CA ASN A 676 8.32 30.01 -22.31
C ASN A 676 8.47 28.58 -21.78
N LEU A 677 7.73 28.25 -20.73
CA LEU A 677 7.78 26.94 -20.09
C LEU A 677 7.52 25.81 -21.09
N LEU A 678 6.68 26.07 -22.10
CA LEU A 678 6.41 25.13 -23.19
C LEU A 678 7.67 24.75 -23.97
N THR A 679 8.51 25.74 -24.28
CA THR A 679 9.77 25.51 -25.01
C THR A 679 10.78 24.77 -24.14
N GLU A 680 10.83 25.06 -22.84
CA GLU A 680 11.71 24.33 -21.92
C GLU A 680 11.30 22.88 -21.74
N ILE A 681 10.00 22.60 -21.63
CA ILE A 681 9.49 21.22 -21.54
C ILE A 681 9.77 20.46 -22.86
N SER A 682 9.42 21.05 -24.00
CA SER A 682 9.56 20.37 -25.29
C SER A 682 11.01 20.21 -25.77
N GLN A 683 11.91 21.13 -25.43
CA GLN A 683 13.30 21.09 -25.88
C GLN A 683 14.27 20.60 -24.80
N ASN A 684 14.18 21.14 -23.58
CA ASN A 684 15.18 20.86 -22.55
C ASN A 684 14.85 19.57 -21.79
N GLU A 685 13.62 19.37 -21.32
CA GLU A 685 13.23 18.13 -20.62
C GLU A 685 13.29 16.92 -21.56
N SER A 686 12.71 17.04 -22.76
CA SER A 686 12.74 15.93 -23.73
C SER A 686 14.15 15.55 -24.19
N ARG A 687 15.10 16.49 -24.23
CA ARG A 687 16.51 16.17 -24.52
C ARG A 687 17.21 15.45 -23.37
N LEU A 688 16.86 15.77 -22.12
CA LEU A 688 17.45 15.13 -20.94
C LEU A 688 16.72 13.86 -20.50
N GLU A 689 15.54 13.59 -21.07
CA GLU A 689 14.65 12.47 -20.71
C GLU A 689 14.26 12.46 -19.22
N CYS A 690 14.24 13.66 -18.60
CA CYS A 690 13.82 13.91 -17.21
C CYS A 690 12.89 15.13 -17.20
N TYR A 691 11.80 15.07 -16.42
CA TYR A 691 10.67 16.00 -16.51
C TYR A 691 10.29 16.72 -15.19
N PRO A 692 11.25 17.34 -14.46
CA PRO A 692 10.99 18.01 -13.18
C PRO A 692 10.10 19.26 -13.27
N LEU A 693 10.14 20.02 -14.37
CA LEU A 693 9.25 21.15 -14.65
C LEU A 693 7.82 20.68 -14.88
N SER A 694 7.64 19.64 -15.71
CA SER A 694 6.32 19.05 -15.94
C SER A 694 5.70 18.57 -14.63
N GLN A 695 6.48 17.96 -13.73
CA GLN A 695 6.00 17.59 -12.41
C GLN A 695 5.64 18.81 -11.54
N GLY A 696 6.52 19.81 -11.47
CA GLY A 696 6.32 20.99 -10.63
C GLY A 696 5.15 21.87 -11.08
N ILE A 697 4.94 22.03 -12.40
CA ILE A 697 3.83 22.83 -12.92
C ILE A 697 2.48 22.17 -12.68
N LEU A 698 2.40 20.84 -12.76
CA LEU A 698 1.19 20.10 -12.43
C LEU A 698 0.85 20.23 -10.94
N ASP A 699 1.85 20.15 -10.05
CA ASP A 699 1.64 20.38 -8.62
C ASP A 699 1.13 21.81 -8.33
N LEU A 700 1.70 22.81 -9.01
CA LEU A 700 1.30 24.21 -8.90
C LEU A 700 -0.13 24.44 -9.37
N ILE A 701 -0.49 23.97 -10.57
CA ILE A 701 -1.84 24.11 -11.12
C ILE A 701 -2.86 23.40 -10.23
N PHE A 702 -2.54 22.19 -9.76
CA PHE A 702 -3.44 21.45 -8.86
C PHE A 702 -3.67 22.18 -7.53
N SER A 703 -2.60 22.71 -6.92
CA SER A 703 -2.69 23.49 -5.68
C SER A 703 -3.54 24.75 -5.85
N LEU A 704 -3.32 25.49 -6.94
CA LEU A 704 -4.07 26.69 -7.26
C LEU A 704 -5.55 26.41 -7.49
N LEU A 705 -5.89 25.36 -8.27
CA LEU A 705 -7.27 24.98 -8.54
C LEU A 705 -8.01 24.59 -7.26
N LYS A 706 -7.34 23.87 -6.34
CA LYS A 706 -7.91 23.48 -5.05
C LYS A 706 -8.12 24.68 -4.13
N ALA A 707 -7.24 25.67 -4.16
CA ALA A 707 -7.31 26.87 -3.32
C ALA A 707 -8.32 27.91 -3.84
N CYS A 708 -8.30 28.22 -5.15
CA CYS A 708 -9.18 29.21 -5.76
C CYS A 708 -9.30 29.04 -7.29
N MET A 709 -10.54 29.09 -7.81
CA MET A 709 -10.85 29.13 -9.25
C MET A 709 -11.40 30.52 -9.65
N PRO A 710 -10.55 31.48 -10.06
CA PRO A 710 -11.00 32.82 -10.44
C PRO A 710 -11.73 32.80 -11.80
N LYS A 711 -12.98 33.30 -11.82
CA LYS A 711 -13.81 33.34 -13.04
C LYS A 711 -13.36 34.41 -14.04
N ASN A 712 -12.88 35.56 -13.54
CA ASN A 712 -12.56 36.74 -14.37
C ASN A 712 -11.05 36.87 -14.66
N LEU A 713 -10.27 35.81 -14.51
CA LEU A 713 -8.83 35.87 -14.77
C LEU A 713 -8.57 36.17 -16.25
N GLY A 714 -7.77 37.21 -16.51
CA GLY A 714 -7.42 37.64 -17.87
C GLY A 714 -8.53 38.39 -18.61
N ALA A 715 -9.62 38.79 -17.95
CA ALA A 715 -10.77 39.47 -18.56
C ALA A 715 -10.39 40.73 -19.37
N ASP A 716 -9.33 41.43 -18.99
CA ASP A 716 -8.88 42.65 -19.65
C ASP A 716 -8.10 42.40 -20.96
N HIS A 717 -7.64 41.17 -21.20
CA HIS A 717 -6.70 40.86 -22.29
C HIS A 717 -7.13 39.67 -23.18
N ARG A 718 -7.95 38.75 -22.66
CA ARG A 718 -8.45 37.57 -23.37
C ARG A 718 -9.82 37.15 -22.83
N LYS A 719 -10.45 36.13 -23.44
CA LYS A 719 -11.66 35.52 -22.86
C LYS A 719 -11.36 35.09 -21.42
N PRO A 720 -12.16 35.52 -20.43
CA PRO A 720 -11.88 35.28 -19.03
C PRO A 720 -11.88 33.78 -18.70
N GLY A 721 -11.14 33.42 -17.66
CA GLY A 721 -11.17 32.08 -17.05
C GLY A 721 -9.87 31.29 -17.22
N LEU A 722 -9.93 30.01 -16.88
CA LEU A 722 -8.74 29.15 -16.71
C LEU A 722 -8.43 28.24 -17.91
N GLN A 723 -9.16 28.40 -19.02
CA GLN A 723 -9.07 27.52 -20.19
C GLN A 723 -7.64 27.34 -20.73
N PRO A 724 -6.79 28.38 -20.87
CA PRO A 724 -5.43 28.20 -21.41
C PRO A 724 -4.56 27.27 -20.56
N TYR A 725 -4.70 27.34 -19.23
CA TYR A 725 -3.93 26.51 -18.30
C TYR A 725 -4.35 25.04 -18.35
N ILE A 726 -5.65 24.77 -18.46
CA ILE A 726 -6.15 23.39 -18.61
C ILE A 726 -5.82 22.83 -19.99
N THR A 727 -5.91 23.66 -21.03
CA THR A 727 -5.51 23.28 -22.39
C THR A 727 -4.03 22.91 -22.43
N PHE A 728 -3.17 23.68 -21.76
CA PHE A 728 -1.76 23.34 -21.58
C PHE A 728 -1.57 21.97 -20.89
N VAL A 729 -2.27 21.70 -19.78
CA VAL A 729 -2.18 20.40 -19.09
C VAL A 729 -2.61 19.25 -20.01
N VAL A 730 -3.72 19.40 -20.73
CA VAL A 730 -4.30 18.35 -21.57
C VAL A 730 -3.48 18.14 -22.85
N GLU A 731 -3.26 19.19 -23.64
CA GLU A 731 -2.68 19.09 -24.98
C GLU A 731 -1.16 19.00 -24.97
N GLU A 732 -0.50 19.73 -24.06
CA GLU A 732 0.96 19.84 -24.07
C GLU A 732 1.65 18.85 -23.14
N ILE A 733 0.98 18.35 -22.10
CA ILE A 733 1.56 17.37 -21.18
C ILE A 733 0.87 16.01 -21.34
N PHE A 734 -0.45 15.95 -21.14
CA PHE A 734 -1.17 14.67 -21.11
C PHE A 734 -1.22 13.98 -22.48
N PHE A 735 -1.52 14.66 -23.58
CA PHE A 735 -1.54 13.99 -24.89
C PHE A 735 -0.16 13.50 -25.35
N LYS A 736 0.90 14.20 -24.96
CA LYS A 736 2.27 13.91 -25.40
C LYS A 736 3.04 12.99 -24.45
N PHE A 737 2.47 12.53 -23.33
CA PHE A 737 3.24 11.74 -22.35
C PHE A 737 3.61 10.34 -22.86
N TYR A 738 2.89 9.77 -23.83
CA TYR A 738 3.31 8.52 -24.48
C TYR A 738 4.37 8.74 -25.55
N ASP A 739 4.36 9.89 -26.22
CA ASP A 739 5.27 10.23 -27.31
C ASP A 739 6.68 10.61 -26.80
N ARG A 740 6.77 10.98 -25.52
CA ARG A 740 8.01 11.37 -24.84
C ARG A 740 8.85 10.17 -24.40
N GLN A 741 10.17 10.32 -24.45
CA GLN A 741 11.13 9.35 -23.92
C GLN A 741 11.49 9.71 -22.47
N TYR A 742 11.68 8.68 -21.64
CA TYR A 742 11.91 8.79 -20.20
C TYR A 742 13.07 7.89 -19.77
N LYS A 743 14.00 8.43 -18.98
CA LYS A 743 15.03 7.62 -18.30
C LYS A 743 14.43 6.69 -17.26
N ASN A 744 13.50 7.22 -16.48
CA ASN A 744 12.81 6.50 -15.42
C ASN A 744 11.33 6.34 -15.80
N LEU A 745 10.89 5.08 -15.95
CA LEU A 745 9.48 4.80 -16.26
C LEU A 745 8.55 5.18 -15.09
N THR A 746 9.05 5.24 -13.86
CA THR A 746 8.30 5.74 -12.70
C THR A 746 7.83 7.17 -12.97
N GLU A 747 8.76 8.06 -13.36
CA GLU A 747 8.50 9.46 -13.67
C GLU A 747 7.39 9.63 -14.72
N LYS A 748 7.37 8.78 -15.75
CA LYS A 748 6.31 8.76 -16.77
C LYS A 748 4.92 8.61 -16.14
N TRP A 749 4.76 7.62 -15.27
CA TRP A 749 3.48 7.37 -14.60
C TRP A 749 3.18 8.39 -13.51
N GLU A 750 4.18 9.04 -12.89
CA GLU A 750 3.92 10.16 -11.97
C GLU A 750 3.31 11.37 -12.69
N ILE A 751 3.78 11.70 -13.90
CA ILE A 751 3.23 12.79 -14.70
C ILE A 751 1.79 12.47 -15.11
N CYS A 752 1.54 11.24 -15.58
CA CYS A 752 0.20 10.77 -15.92
C CYS A 752 -0.74 10.88 -14.72
N LEU A 753 -0.31 10.38 -13.56
CA LEU A 753 -1.08 10.45 -12.31
C LEU A 753 -1.44 11.89 -11.93
N LYS A 754 -0.47 12.82 -11.98
CA LYS A 754 -0.70 14.23 -11.64
C LYS A 754 -1.67 14.91 -12.61
N CYS A 755 -1.58 14.62 -13.91
CA CYS A 755 -2.55 15.09 -14.91
C CYS A 755 -3.95 14.57 -14.58
N LEU A 756 -4.09 13.27 -14.35
CA LEU A 756 -5.36 12.63 -14.03
C LEU A 756 -5.96 13.14 -12.71
N LYS A 757 -5.15 13.49 -11.70
CA LYS A 757 -5.62 14.10 -10.44
C LYS A 757 -6.28 15.45 -10.68
N ILE A 758 -5.68 16.30 -11.52
CA ILE A 758 -6.27 17.59 -11.93
C ILE A 758 -7.60 17.37 -12.66
N LEU A 759 -7.60 16.48 -13.65
CA LEU A 759 -8.76 16.23 -14.50
C LEU A 759 -9.93 15.63 -13.70
N ASN A 760 -9.65 14.66 -12.83
CA ASN A 760 -10.64 14.06 -11.95
C ASN A 760 -11.25 15.10 -11.00
N TYR A 761 -10.44 15.97 -10.40
CA TYR A 761 -10.93 17.05 -9.53
C TYR A 761 -11.89 18.00 -10.26
N LEU A 762 -11.56 18.37 -11.50
CA LEU A 762 -12.40 19.25 -12.33
C LEU A 762 -13.72 18.60 -12.74
N VAL A 763 -13.73 17.29 -13.02
CA VAL A 763 -14.97 16.55 -13.33
C VAL A 763 -15.83 16.38 -12.07
N GLN A 764 -15.22 16.03 -10.93
CA GLN A 764 -15.95 15.84 -9.66
C GLN A 764 -16.63 17.13 -9.19
N THR A 765 -15.95 18.26 -9.28
CA THR A 765 -16.45 19.58 -8.82
C THR A 765 -17.50 20.22 -9.74
N TYR A 766 -17.73 19.66 -10.93
CA TYR A 766 -18.61 20.25 -11.93
C TYR A 766 -20.05 19.76 -11.82
N GLU A 767 -21.00 20.69 -11.87
CA GLU A 767 -22.44 20.42 -11.95
C GLU A 767 -22.97 20.92 -13.30
N PRO A 768 -23.58 20.06 -14.13
CA PRO A 768 -24.08 20.46 -15.46
C PRO A 768 -25.18 21.53 -15.39
N ALA A 769 -24.99 22.65 -16.08
CA ALA A 769 -26.00 23.69 -16.23
C ALA A 769 -26.27 24.02 -17.72
N PRO A 770 -27.50 24.38 -18.11
CA PRO A 770 -27.82 24.77 -19.49
C PRO A 770 -26.99 25.95 -20.01
N LYS A 771 -26.67 26.90 -19.12
CA LYS A 771 -25.87 28.11 -19.42
C LYS A 771 -24.44 27.79 -19.89
N ASP A 772 -23.92 26.61 -19.55
CA ASP A 772 -22.55 26.23 -19.90
C ASP A 772 -22.37 25.97 -21.39
N PHE A 773 -23.46 25.61 -22.07
CA PHE A 773 -23.50 25.34 -23.50
C PHE A 773 -23.71 26.61 -24.32
N GLU A 774 -24.24 27.68 -23.73
CA GLU A 774 -24.44 28.96 -24.42
C GLU A 774 -23.08 29.64 -24.64
N GLU A 775 -22.73 29.93 -25.89
CA GLU A 775 -21.51 30.68 -26.23
C GLU A 775 -21.68 32.18 -25.93
N ILE A 776 -21.80 32.53 -24.65
CA ILE A 776 -21.84 33.94 -24.21
C ILE A 776 -20.40 34.47 -24.25
N GLN A 777 -20.17 35.57 -24.97
CA GLN A 777 -18.82 36.14 -25.20
C GLN A 777 -18.14 36.60 -23.89
N ASP A 778 -18.92 36.95 -22.86
CA ASP A 778 -18.43 37.59 -21.62
C ASP A 778 -18.33 36.66 -20.39
N GLN A 779 -18.66 35.38 -20.51
CA GLN A 779 -18.59 34.43 -19.38
C GLN A 779 -17.69 33.22 -19.70
N SER A 780 -16.86 32.87 -18.71
CA SER A 780 -16.05 31.65 -18.78
C SER A 780 -16.91 30.43 -18.48
N SER A 781 -16.99 29.47 -19.41
CA SER A 781 -17.58 28.17 -19.11
C SER A 781 -16.78 27.47 -17.99
N PRO A 782 -17.42 26.72 -17.09
CA PRO A 782 -16.73 25.94 -16.07
C PRO A 782 -15.70 24.97 -16.68
N MET A 783 -14.57 24.73 -16.02
CA MET A 783 -13.52 23.86 -16.59
C MET A 783 -13.95 22.38 -16.68
N GLY A 784 -14.80 21.91 -15.77
CA GLY A 784 -15.34 20.55 -15.85
C GLY A 784 -16.30 20.35 -17.03
N TYR A 785 -16.93 21.41 -17.55
CA TYR A 785 -17.70 21.36 -18.80
C TYR A 785 -16.81 20.97 -19.98
N TYR A 786 -15.59 21.53 -20.09
CA TYR A 786 -14.65 21.21 -21.16
C TYR A 786 -14.29 19.72 -21.18
N ILE A 787 -13.98 19.15 -20.01
CA ILE A 787 -13.62 17.73 -19.88
C ILE A 787 -14.84 16.84 -20.17
N MET A 788 -16.02 17.17 -19.64
CA MET A 788 -17.26 16.44 -19.91
C MET A 788 -17.62 16.46 -21.40
N LEU A 789 -17.42 17.59 -22.08
CA LEU A 789 -17.61 17.70 -23.53
C LEU A 789 -16.65 16.77 -24.29
N GLN A 790 -15.39 16.67 -23.86
CA GLN A 790 -14.42 15.75 -24.45
C GLN A 790 -14.79 14.28 -24.18
N LEU A 791 -15.28 13.93 -22.98
CA LEU A 791 -15.70 12.57 -22.63
C LEU A 791 -16.90 12.07 -23.46
N HIS A 792 -17.83 12.96 -23.81
CA HIS A 792 -19.03 12.58 -24.57
C HIS A 792 -18.88 12.73 -26.10
N LYS A 793 -17.66 13.03 -26.58
CA LYS A 793 -17.26 13.07 -27.99
C LYS A 793 -16.24 11.96 -28.28
N LYS A 794 -16.09 11.56 -29.54
CA LYS A 794 -14.96 10.69 -29.99
C LYS A 794 -13.65 11.48 -29.99
N SER A 795 -13.20 11.85 -28.79
CA SER A 795 -12.03 12.70 -28.58
C SER A 795 -10.77 11.87 -28.36
N HIS A 796 -9.61 12.48 -28.64
CA HIS A 796 -8.32 11.89 -28.29
C HIS A 796 -8.19 11.69 -26.77
N PHE A 797 -8.81 12.55 -25.96
CA PHE A 797 -8.84 12.43 -24.50
C PHE A 797 -9.45 11.11 -24.02
N LEU A 798 -10.67 10.77 -24.49
CA LEU A 798 -11.32 9.51 -24.12
C LEU A 798 -10.51 8.30 -24.62
N ASN A 799 -9.99 8.35 -25.85
CA ASN A 799 -9.16 7.29 -26.40
C ASN A 799 -7.90 7.04 -25.55
N LEU A 800 -7.29 8.11 -25.03
CA LEU A 800 -6.12 8.01 -24.17
C LEU A 800 -6.45 7.41 -22.80
N LEU A 801 -7.58 7.78 -22.20
CA LEU A 801 -8.06 7.13 -20.96
C LEU A 801 -8.28 5.62 -21.16
N LEU A 802 -8.92 5.24 -22.26
CA LEU A 802 -9.17 3.83 -22.60
C LEU A 802 -7.87 3.08 -22.91
N LEU A 803 -6.89 3.74 -23.52
CA LEU A 803 -5.55 3.18 -23.77
C LEU A 803 -4.80 2.90 -22.46
N ILE A 804 -4.83 3.84 -21.51
CA ILE A 804 -4.19 3.66 -20.19
C ILE A 804 -4.80 2.47 -19.45
N ILE A 805 -6.13 2.31 -19.50
CA ILE A 805 -6.84 1.19 -18.89
C ILE A 805 -6.42 -0.14 -19.53
N ASP A 806 -6.29 -0.20 -20.86
CA ASP A 806 -5.83 -1.40 -21.58
C ASP A 806 -4.37 -1.74 -21.25
N ASP A 807 -3.46 -0.76 -21.27
CA ASP A 807 -2.05 -0.95 -20.89
C ASP A 807 -1.90 -1.42 -19.44
N ALA A 808 -2.66 -0.82 -18.52
CA ALA A 808 -2.69 -1.23 -17.12
C ALA A 808 -3.16 -2.68 -16.97
N ARG A 809 -4.24 -3.07 -17.67
CA ARG A 809 -4.75 -4.44 -17.67
C ARG A 809 -3.75 -5.44 -18.25
N GLN A 810 -3.05 -5.09 -19.33
CA GLN A 810 -2.02 -5.95 -19.93
C GLN A 810 -0.85 -6.19 -18.96
N LYS A 811 -0.37 -5.12 -18.30
CA LYS A 811 0.71 -5.20 -17.31
C LYS A 811 0.29 -5.93 -16.03
N LEU A 812 -0.94 -5.73 -15.56
CA LEU A 812 -1.46 -6.43 -14.38
C LEU A 812 -1.69 -7.93 -14.64
N ASP A 813 -2.04 -8.32 -15.87
CA ASP A 813 -2.14 -9.72 -16.28
C ASP A 813 -0.79 -10.46 -16.36
N GLU A 814 0.34 -9.74 -16.44
CA GLU A 814 1.67 -10.35 -16.33
C GLU A 814 1.95 -10.79 -14.88
N TYR A 815 1.25 -10.21 -13.89
CA TYR A 815 1.38 -10.45 -12.45
C TYR A 815 2.80 -10.21 -11.87
N GLU A 816 3.73 -9.66 -12.65
CA GLU A 816 5.12 -9.40 -12.24
C GLU A 816 5.22 -8.19 -11.29
N GLN A 817 6.26 -8.18 -10.43
CA GLN A 817 6.59 -7.01 -9.62
C GLN A 817 7.47 -6.07 -10.44
N PHE A 818 7.02 -4.82 -10.59
CA PHE A 818 7.77 -3.75 -11.25
C PHE A 818 7.62 -2.45 -10.44
N ASN A 819 8.62 -1.58 -10.56
CA ASN A 819 8.75 -0.38 -9.70
C ASN A 819 7.60 0.61 -9.91
N GLU A 820 7.08 0.71 -11.14
CA GLU A 820 6.04 1.66 -11.51
C GLU A 820 4.62 1.21 -11.12
N ARG A 821 4.47 0.00 -10.56
CA ARG A 821 3.17 -0.63 -10.34
C ARG A 821 2.21 0.24 -9.53
N GLU A 822 2.69 0.86 -8.45
CA GLU A 822 1.85 1.70 -7.60
C GLU A 822 1.26 2.89 -8.38
N MET A 823 2.09 3.55 -9.19
CA MET A 823 1.68 4.74 -9.94
C MET A 823 0.77 4.38 -11.12
N LEU A 824 1.01 3.23 -11.76
CA LEU A 824 0.13 2.69 -12.80
C LEU A 824 -1.24 2.31 -12.24
N GLU A 825 -1.28 1.60 -11.10
CA GLU A 825 -2.50 1.23 -10.41
C GLU A 825 -3.31 2.48 -10.05
N GLU A 826 -2.71 3.49 -9.43
CA GLU A 826 -3.41 4.74 -9.11
C GLU A 826 -3.89 5.51 -10.36
N SER A 827 -3.09 5.53 -11.43
CA SER A 827 -3.48 6.17 -12.70
C SER A 827 -4.69 5.47 -13.32
N ALA A 828 -4.68 4.14 -13.36
CA ALA A 828 -5.81 3.35 -13.86
C ALA A 828 -7.08 3.58 -13.02
N LEU A 829 -6.96 3.73 -11.70
CA LEU A 829 -8.09 4.07 -10.84
C LEU A 829 -8.71 5.41 -11.22
N LEU A 830 -7.88 6.45 -11.40
CA LEU A 830 -8.37 7.77 -11.78
C LEU A 830 -9.02 7.76 -13.17
N CYS A 831 -8.50 6.99 -14.13
CA CYS A 831 -9.15 6.81 -15.42
C CYS A 831 -10.55 6.17 -15.27
N LEU A 832 -10.68 5.14 -14.43
CA LEU A 832 -11.97 4.50 -14.14
C LEU A 832 -12.93 5.48 -13.45
N LEU A 833 -12.46 6.23 -12.45
CA LEU A 833 -13.29 7.22 -11.74
C LEU A 833 -13.75 8.36 -12.64
N ILE A 834 -12.90 8.86 -13.55
CA ILE A 834 -13.30 9.89 -14.53
C ILE A 834 -14.41 9.37 -15.45
N ILE A 835 -14.30 8.12 -15.91
CA ILE A 835 -15.33 7.48 -16.75
C ILE A 835 -16.63 7.28 -15.95
N GLU A 836 -16.51 6.81 -14.70
CA GLU A 836 -17.65 6.62 -13.79
C GLU A 836 -18.40 7.93 -13.54
N GLU A 837 -17.69 8.99 -13.15
CA GLU A 837 -18.27 10.34 -12.95
C GLU A 837 -18.91 10.88 -14.23
N GLY A 838 -18.27 10.66 -15.39
CA GLY A 838 -18.85 11.00 -16.69
C GLY A 838 -20.17 10.27 -16.97
N LEU A 839 -20.30 9.00 -16.57
CA LEU A 839 -21.54 8.24 -16.70
C LEU A 839 -22.61 8.66 -15.69
N ILE A 840 -22.23 8.99 -14.46
CA ILE A 840 -23.15 9.49 -13.41
C ILE A 840 -23.81 10.79 -13.89
N LYS A 841 -23.01 11.74 -14.38
CA LYS A 841 -23.48 13.08 -14.80
C LYS A 841 -24.04 13.10 -16.24
N GLN A 842 -23.94 12.00 -16.99
CA GLN A 842 -24.35 11.93 -18.41
C GLN A 842 -25.80 12.38 -18.65
N LYS A 843 -26.76 11.94 -17.82
CA LYS A 843 -28.18 12.23 -18.02
C LYS A 843 -28.47 13.73 -17.91
N GLU A 844 -27.97 14.36 -16.85
CA GLU A 844 -28.14 15.79 -16.60
C GLU A 844 -27.40 16.63 -17.63
N PHE A 845 -26.20 16.20 -18.03
CA PHE A 845 -25.41 16.86 -19.07
C PHE A 845 -26.10 16.83 -20.44
N LEU A 846 -26.61 15.68 -20.88
CA LEU A 846 -27.35 15.57 -22.14
C LEU A 846 -28.67 16.34 -22.11
N ASN A 847 -29.39 16.35 -20.98
CA ASN A 847 -30.59 17.15 -20.82
C ASN A 847 -30.28 18.65 -20.92
N SER A 848 -29.21 19.11 -20.26
CA SER A 848 -28.76 20.51 -20.31
C SER A 848 -28.33 20.92 -21.73
N HIS A 849 -27.63 20.02 -22.44
CA HIS A 849 -27.27 20.22 -23.85
C HIS A 849 -28.50 20.37 -24.74
N ASN A 850 -29.49 19.48 -24.58
CA ASN A 850 -30.74 19.51 -25.35
C ASN A 850 -31.56 20.78 -25.09
N ILE A 851 -31.57 21.28 -23.84
CA ILE A 851 -32.25 22.54 -23.48
C ILE A 851 -31.56 23.74 -24.15
N ALA A 852 -30.22 23.74 -24.17
CA ALA A 852 -29.44 24.84 -24.74
C ALA A 852 -29.45 24.89 -26.29
N ASN A 853 -29.91 23.82 -26.97
CA ASN A 853 -30.04 23.76 -28.44
C ASN A 853 -28.77 24.16 -29.21
N THR A 854 -27.60 23.72 -28.75
CA THR A 854 -26.33 24.03 -29.43
C THR A 854 -25.98 23.05 -30.55
N SER A 855 -25.19 23.51 -31.53
CA SER A 855 -24.79 22.75 -32.71
C SER A 855 -23.75 21.64 -32.44
N ASN A 856 -23.25 21.53 -31.22
CA ASN A 856 -22.25 20.54 -30.83
C ASN A 856 -22.85 19.12 -30.80
N ILE A 857 -22.40 18.23 -31.69
CA ILE A 857 -22.87 16.83 -31.68
C ILE A 857 -22.26 16.08 -30.48
N ILE A 858 -23.12 15.51 -29.64
CA ILE A 858 -22.75 14.69 -28.48
C ILE A 858 -23.33 13.28 -28.65
N PHE A 859 -22.47 12.26 -28.60
CA PHE A 859 -22.88 10.86 -28.83
C PHE A 859 -23.34 10.16 -27.55
N GLY A 860 -22.79 10.58 -26.39
CA GLY A 860 -23.00 9.95 -25.09
C GLY A 860 -21.94 8.90 -24.79
N LEU A 861 -21.37 8.93 -23.58
CA LEU A 861 -20.22 8.12 -23.19
C LEU A 861 -20.58 6.63 -23.16
N SER A 862 -21.77 6.31 -22.68
CA SER A 862 -22.29 4.94 -22.63
C SER A 862 -22.38 4.24 -24.00
N LYS A 863 -22.53 5.01 -25.10
CA LYS A 863 -22.48 4.45 -26.47
C LYS A 863 -21.04 4.31 -26.96
N ILE A 864 -20.18 5.30 -26.70
CA ILE A 864 -18.79 5.30 -27.17
C ILE A 864 -17.99 4.16 -26.51
N ILE A 865 -18.26 3.82 -25.24
CA ILE A 865 -17.61 2.67 -24.57
C ILE A 865 -17.93 1.33 -25.26
N LEU A 866 -19.05 1.23 -25.99
CA LEU A 866 -19.44 0.04 -26.76
C LEU A 866 -18.94 0.08 -28.21
N ASP A 867 -18.26 1.16 -28.64
CA ASP A 867 -17.69 1.25 -29.97
C ASP A 867 -16.45 0.35 -30.12
N VAL A 868 -16.03 0.17 -31.38
CA VAL A 868 -14.85 -0.60 -31.75
C VAL A 868 -13.58 0.08 -31.26
N ASN A 869 -12.77 -0.66 -30.50
CA ASN A 869 -11.46 -0.21 -30.07
C ASN A 869 -10.51 -0.13 -31.28
N PRO A 870 -9.87 1.02 -31.52
CA PRO A 870 -8.97 1.19 -32.66
C PRO A 870 -7.74 0.27 -32.61
N ARG A 871 -7.30 -0.16 -31.41
CA ARG A 871 -6.12 -1.02 -31.23
C ARG A 871 -6.42 -2.48 -31.50
N SER A 872 -7.53 -3.00 -30.97
CA SER A 872 -7.89 -4.41 -31.11
C SER A 872 -8.84 -4.70 -32.29
N GLN A 873 -9.40 -3.66 -32.91
CA GLN A 873 -10.43 -3.75 -33.95
C GLN A 873 -11.68 -4.50 -33.49
N ARG A 874 -11.92 -4.57 -32.17
CA ARG A 874 -13.08 -5.23 -31.55
C ARG A 874 -13.73 -4.29 -30.52
N PRO A 875 -15.04 -4.39 -30.25
CA PRO A 875 -15.71 -3.62 -29.20
C PRO A 875 -15.38 -4.16 -27.79
N ASP A 876 -14.12 -4.04 -27.35
CA ASP A 876 -13.60 -4.67 -26.13
C ASP A 876 -13.30 -3.68 -24.98
N HIS A 877 -13.57 -2.40 -25.14
CA HIS A 877 -13.35 -1.40 -24.07
C HIS A 877 -14.10 -1.75 -22.78
N LEU A 878 -15.38 -2.12 -22.87
CA LEU A 878 -16.16 -2.56 -21.71
C LEU A 878 -15.62 -3.84 -21.08
N LEU A 879 -15.10 -4.76 -21.89
CA LEU A 879 -14.49 -6.00 -21.42
C LEU A 879 -13.20 -5.71 -20.63
N ASN A 880 -12.35 -4.84 -21.15
CA ASN A 880 -11.11 -4.41 -20.50
C ASN A 880 -11.38 -3.74 -19.15
N ILE A 881 -12.42 -2.89 -19.06
CA ILE A 881 -12.86 -2.28 -17.80
C ILE A 881 -13.37 -3.36 -16.84
N THR A 882 -14.23 -4.27 -17.31
CA THR A 882 -14.85 -5.30 -16.45
C THR A 882 -13.81 -6.29 -15.91
N LYS A 883 -12.70 -6.50 -16.61
CA LYS A 883 -11.63 -7.41 -16.16
C LYS A 883 -11.01 -6.99 -14.82
N PHE A 884 -11.06 -5.71 -14.45
CA PHE A 884 -10.54 -5.24 -13.16
C PHE A 884 -11.23 -5.90 -11.94
N VAL A 885 -12.42 -6.47 -12.10
CA VAL A 885 -13.12 -7.27 -11.08
C VAL A 885 -12.28 -8.47 -10.62
N MET A 886 -11.42 -9.02 -11.48
CA MET A 886 -10.52 -10.13 -11.14
C MET A 886 -9.42 -9.74 -10.13
N TYR A 887 -9.16 -8.44 -9.96
CA TYR A 887 -8.10 -7.92 -9.10
C TYR A 887 -8.60 -7.49 -7.72
N CYS A 888 -9.85 -7.82 -7.37
CA CYS A 888 -10.49 -7.39 -6.13
C CYS A 888 -9.68 -7.67 -4.85
N SER A 889 -8.84 -8.71 -4.86
CA SER A 889 -8.05 -9.11 -3.68
C SER A 889 -6.97 -8.09 -3.30
N TRP A 890 -6.47 -7.30 -4.26
CA TRP A 890 -5.51 -6.22 -3.97
C TRP A 890 -5.95 -4.84 -4.49
N LEU A 891 -6.90 -4.75 -5.43
CA LEU A 891 -7.48 -3.52 -5.99
C LEU A 891 -9.01 -3.47 -5.83
N PRO A 892 -9.52 -3.33 -4.59
CA PRO A 892 -10.96 -3.27 -4.35
C PRO A 892 -11.61 -2.01 -4.93
N ASN A 893 -10.93 -0.86 -4.89
CA ASN A 893 -11.47 0.39 -5.46
C ASN A 893 -11.67 0.32 -6.97
N HIS A 894 -10.73 -0.29 -7.69
CA HIS A 894 -10.84 -0.50 -9.14
C HIS A 894 -11.98 -1.44 -9.49
N SER A 895 -12.11 -2.53 -8.72
CA SER A 895 -13.19 -3.49 -8.88
C SER A 895 -14.55 -2.81 -8.66
N PHE A 896 -14.66 -1.96 -7.64
CA PHE A 896 -15.87 -1.17 -7.37
C PHE A 896 -16.23 -0.26 -8.55
N ALA A 897 -15.29 0.56 -9.03
CA ALA A 897 -15.51 1.45 -10.17
C ALA A 897 -15.88 0.66 -11.44
N ALA A 898 -15.21 -0.45 -11.71
CA ALA A 898 -15.51 -1.32 -12.85
C ALA A 898 -16.93 -1.90 -12.82
N VAL A 899 -17.38 -2.40 -11.65
CA VAL A 899 -18.76 -2.90 -11.48
C VAL A 899 -19.78 -1.77 -11.66
N ASN A 900 -19.51 -0.57 -11.11
CA ASN A 900 -20.42 0.58 -11.27
C ASN A 900 -20.53 1.01 -12.73
N ILE A 901 -19.40 1.09 -13.46
CA ILE A 901 -19.40 1.40 -14.90
C ILE A 901 -20.23 0.37 -15.67
N LEU A 902 -20.02 -0.93 -15.41
CA LEU A 902 -20.81 -1.98 -16.05
C LEU A 902 -22.31 -1.85 -15.74
N ASN A 903 -22.67 -1.63 -14.48
CA ASN A 903 -24.06 -1.44 -14.05
C ASN A 903 -24.72 -0.24 -14.75
N MET A 904 -24.02 0.89 -14.86
CA MET A 904 -24.54 2.08 -15.53
C MET A 904 -24.70 1.90 -17.04
N VAL A 905 -23.76 1.24 -17.71
CA VAL A 905 -23.86 0.94 -19.15
C VAL A 905 -24.98 -0.07 -19.40
N SER A 906 -25.12 -1.09 -18.56
CA SER A 906 -26.19 -2.08 -18.69
C SER A 906 -27.59 -1.52 -18.46
N LYS A 907 -27.77 -0.39 -17.76
CA LYS A 907 -29.07 0.28 -17.62
C LYS A 907 -29.62 0.85 -18.95
N MET A 908 -28.82 0.90 -20.02
CA MET A 908 -29.30 1.34 -21.32
C MET A 908 -30.28 0.34 -21.97
N PRO A 909 -31.38 0.82 -22.58
CA PRO A 909 -32.32 -0.07 -23.26
C PRO A 909 -31.67 -0.69 -24.52
N ASN A 910 -31.99 -1.96 -24.79
CA ASN A 910 -31.66 -2.72 -26.01
C ASN A 910 -30.16 -3.03 -26.26
N ILE A 911 -29.25 -2.84 -25.29
CA ILE A 911 -27.82 -3.16 -25.48
C ILE A 911 -27.39 -4.49 -24.81
N SER A 912 -28.30 -5.15 -24.10
CA SER A 912 -28.03 -6.39 -23.34
C SER A 912 -27.44 -7.52 -24.20
N ASN A 913 -27.93 -7.68 -25.44
CA ASN A 913 -27.41 -8.68 -26.38
C ASN A 913 -26.01 -8.29 -26.88
N GLN A 914 -25.78 -7.00 -27.20
CA GLN A 914 -24.48 -6.53 -27.66
C GLN A 914 -23.40 -6.73 -26.61
N ILE A 915 -23.70 -6.42 -25.34
CA ILE A 915 -22.79 -6.69 -24.22
C ILE A 915 -22.52 -8.19 -24.12
N LEU A 916 -23.57 -9.02 -24.20
CA LEU A 916 -23.39 -10.47 -24.11
C LEU A 916 -22.50 -11.02 -25.24
N ASP A 917 -22.69 -10.57 -26.48
CA ASP A 917 -21.92 -11.01 -27.65
C ASP A 917 -20.42 -10.65 -27.53
N VAL A 918 -20.11 -9.44 -27.07
CA VAL A 918 -18.73 -8.98 -26.77
C VAL A 918 -18.03 -9.95 -25.83
N PHE A 919 -18.76 -10.39 -24.81
CA PHE A 919 -18.24 -11.22 -23.75
C PHE A 919 -18.13 -12.69 -24.18
N ILE A 920 -19.14 -13.26 -24.86
CA ILE A 920 -19.12 -14.66 -25.34
C ILE A 920 -18.02 -14.88 -26.39
N SER A 921 -17.76 -13.89 -27.25
CA SER A 921 -16.75 -13.99 -28.31
C SER A 921 -15.32 -14.28 -27.79
N ASN A 922 -15.06 -14.07 -26.49
CA ASN A 922 -13.77 -14.26 -25.85
C ASN A 922 -13.67 -15.49 -24.92
N GLY A 923 -14.64 -16.40 -24.98
CA GLY A 923 -14.59 -17.76 -24.42
C GLY A 923 -13.97 -17.90 -23.03
N TYR A 924 -12.68 -18.24 -22.97
CA TYR A 924 -11.92 -18.47 -21.73
C TYR A 924 -11.86 -17.24 -20.80
N ILE A 925 -11.76 -16.02 -21.34
CA ILE A 925 -11.72 -14.77 -20.54
C ILE A 925 -13.04 -14.58 -19.78
N TYR A 926 -14.14 -15.08 -20.34
CA TYR A 926 -15.46 -14.96 -19.73
C TYR A 926 -15.54 -15.75 -18.42
N ASP A 927 -15.06 -16.99 -18.40
CA ASP A 927 -15.10 -17.83 -17.20
C ASP A 927 -14.24 -17.24 -16.07
N GLU A 928 -13.13 -16.59 -16.42
CA GLU A 928 -12.30 -15.84 -15.47
C GLU A 928 -13.04 -14.62 -14.88
N ILE A 929 -13.79 -13.87 -15.70
CA ILE A 929 -14.59 -12.74 -15.23
C ILE A 929 -15.72 -13.22 -14.31
N ARG A 930 -16.42 -14.30 -14.68
CA ARG A 930 -17.45 -14.90 -13.81
C ARG A 930 -16.86 -15.28 -12.45
N GLN A 931 -15.67 -15.88 -12.44
CA GLN A 931 -14.98 -16.19 -11.19
C GLN A 931 -14.62 -14.91 -10.42
N GLY A 932 -14.18 -13.84 -11.08
CA GLY A 932 -13.93 -12.55 -10.42
C GLY A 932 -15.16 -11.97 -9.71
N PHE A 933 -16.36 -12.07 -10.32
CA PHE A 933 -17.60 -11.66 -9.66
C PHE A 933 -17.93 -12.53 -8.44
N VAL A 934 -17.65 -13.83 -8.51
CA VAL A 934 -17.81 -14.74 -7.38
C VAL A 934 -16.83 -14.40 -6.27
N ASP A 935 -15.54 -14.21 -6.60
CA ASP A 935 -14.51 -13.83 -5.64
C ASP A 935 -14.88 -12.53 -4.91
N CYS A 936 -15.46 -11.54 -5.60
CA CYS A 936 -15.97 -10.30 -4.99
C CYS A 936 -17.10 -10.54 -3.97
N LEU A 937 -17.99 -11.50 -4.24
CA LEU A 937 -19.11 -11.84 -3.34
C LEU A 937 -18.63 -12.69 -2.16
N ASP A 938 -17.69 -13.61 -2.38
CA ASP A 938 -17.13 -14.52 -1.38
C ASP A 938 -16.11 -13.86 -0.45
N MET A 939 -15.70 -12.60 -0.70
CA MET A 939 -14.71 -11.93 0.17
C MET A 939 -15.20 -11.78 1.61
N ASP A 940 -14.36 -12.25 2.54
CA ASP A 940 -14.57 -12.08 3.98
C ASP A 940 -14.62 -10.61 4.36
N ILE A 941 -15.78 -10.19 4.87
CA ILE A 941 -16.03 -8.82 5.32
C ILE A 941 -15.09 -8.45 6.49
N ASN A 942 -14.71 -9.44 7.30
CA ASN A 942 -13.83 -9.27 8.48
C ASN A 942 -12.33 -9.53 8.20
N ALA A 943 -11.92 -9.79 6.95
CA ALA A 943 -10.50 -9.95 6.62
C ALA A 943 -9.77 -8.59 6.67
N THR A 944 -9.56 -8.06 7.87
CA THR A 944 -8.81 -6.82 8.14
C THR A 944 -7.30 -7.05 8.05
N ASN A 945 -6.82 -7.83 7.09
CA ASN A 945 -5.39 -8.13 6.96
C ASN A 945 -4.92 -7.88 5.53
N PHE A 946 -4.94 -6.62 5.08
CA PHE A 946 -3.93 -6.11 4.13
C PHE A 946 -3.73 -4.61 4.34
N TYR A 947 -2.48 -4.23 4.56
CA TYR A 947 -2.02 -2.85 4.68
C TYR A 947 -1.99 -2.19 3.31
N GLY A 948 -2.62 -1.01 3.18
CA GLY A 948 -2.45 -0.09 2.05
C GLY A 948 -3.74 0.66 1.73
N LYS A 949 -3.75 1.94 1.33
CA LYS A 949 -2.75 2.98 1.15
C LYS A 949 -3.50 4.32 1.26
N SER A 950 -2.74 5.39 1.51
CA SER A 950 -3.13 6.80 1.48
C SER A 950 -3.88 7.21 0.21
N ILE A 951 -5.15 7.54 0.39
CA ILE A 951 -5.95 8.71 -0.05
C ILE A 951 -7.17 8.66 0.89
N GLU A 952 -7.91 9.75 1.09
CA GLU A 952 -9.16 9.84 1.86
C GLU A 952 -10.29 8.96 1.26
N PHE A 953 -10.05 7.67 1.07
CA PHE A 953 -11.05 6.68 0.70
C PHE A 953 -11.59 6.02 1.96
N PRO A 954 -12.88 5.66 1.98
CA PRO A 954 -13.50 5.02 3.13
C PRO A 954 -12.74 3.75 3.52
N LYS A 955 -12.62 3.50 4.84
CA LYS A 955 -12.02 2.29 5.43
C LYS A 955 -12.33 1.05 4.56
N SER A 956 -11.32 0.24 4.23
CA SER A 956 -11.38 -0.92 3.33
C SER A 956 -12.62 -1.82 3.51
N HIS A 957 -13.05 -2.00 4.76
CA HIS A 957 -14.27 -2.72 5.12
C HIS A 957 -15.54 -2.20 4.42
N LYS A 958 -15.72 -0.88 4.32
CA LYS A 958 -16.87 -0.27 3.64
C LYS A 958 -16.82 -0.46 2.13
N ILE A 959 -15.64 -0.61 1.54
CA ILE A 959 -15.49 -0.77 0.09
C ILE A 959 -16.00 -2.15 -0.34
N TYR A 960 -15.64 -3.21 0.38
CA TYR A 960 -16.13 -4.57 0.06
C TYR A 960 -17.65 -4.67 0.16
N LEU A 961 -18.27 -4.09 1.20
CA LEU A 961 -19.73 -4.02 1.32
C LEU A 961 -20.38 -3.27 0.14
N LYS A 962 -19.76 -2.16 -0.29
CA LYS A 962 -20.21 -1.40 -1.46
C LYS A 962 -20.09 -2.21 -2.76
N ILE A 963 -19.01 -2.98 -2.95
CA ILE A 963 -18.84 -3.88 -4.10
C ILE A 963 -19.96 -4.91 -4.12
N LYS A 964 -20.19 -5.63 -3.00
CA LYS A 964 -21.28 -6.63 -2.90
C LYS A 964 -22.63 -6.01 -3.23
N THR A 965 -22.92 -4.83 -2.68
CA THR A 965 -24.16 -4.08 -2.97
C THR A 965 -24.29 -3.74 -4.44
N SER A 966 -23.23 -3.23 -5.08
CA SER A 966 -23.24 -2.87 -6.49
C SER A 966 -23.42 -4.08 -7.42
N ILE A 967 -22.77 -5.20 -7.11
CA ILE A 967 -22.95 -6.47 -7.85
C ILE A 967 -24.40 -6.95 -7.75
N LEU A 968 -25.00 -6.93 -6.55
CA LEU A 968 -26.38 -7.35 -6.36
C LEU A 968 -27.37 -6.40 -7.07
N GLU A 969 -27.12 -5.08 -7.05
CA GLU A 969 -27.93 -4.11 -7.81
C GLU A 969 -27.81 -4.37 -9.32
N PHE A 970 -26.60 -4.62 -9.81
CA PHE A 970 -26.35 -4.96 -11.21
C PHE A 970 -27.09 -6.23 -11.64
N LEU A 971 -27.00 -7.32 -10.86
CA LEU A 971 -27.71 -8.57 -11.14
C LEU A 971 -29.23 -8.35 -11.13
N ARG A 972 -29.76 -7.59 -10.17
CA ARG A 972 -31.18 -7.23 -10.11
C ARG A 972 -31.63 -6.48 -11.36
N ASN A 973 -30.85 -5.50 -11.80
CA ASN A 973 -31.14 -4.73 -13.01
C ASN A 973 -31.13 -5.64 -14.25
N CYS A 974 -30.17 -6.56 -14.36
CA CYS A 974 -30.12 -7.52 -15.46
C CYS A 974 -31.32 -8.48 -15.48
N ILE A 975 -31.78 -8.97 -14.32
CA ILE A 975 -32.93 -9.89 -14.26
C ILE A 975 -34.22 -9.22 -14.76
N SER A 976 -34.36 -7.91 -14.53
CA SER A 976 -35.50 -7.12 -15.01
C SER A 976 -35.51 -6.86 -16.53
N GLN A 977 -34.37 -7.10 -17.20
CA GLN A 977 -34.22 -6.93 -18.64
C GLN A 977 -34.57 -8.20 -19.42
N PRO A 978 -34.93 -8.09 -20.72
CA PRO A 978 -35.21 -9.24 -21.55
C PRO A 978 -33.98 -10.17 -21.66
N TYR A 979 -34.24 -11.48 -21.66
CA TYR A 979 -33.24 -12.52 -21.96
C TYR A 979 -32.97 -12.59 -23.47
N PRO A 980 -31.73 -12.84 -23.92
CA PRO A 980 -30.53 -13.16 -23.12
C PRO A 980 -29.78 -11.91 -22.61
N ASN A 981 -29.15 -12.02 -21.44
CA ASN A 981 -28.30 -10.97 -20.89
C ASN A 981 -27.17 -11.55 -20.02
N ILE A 982 -26.15 -10.74 -19.76
CA ILE A 982 -24.96 -11.12 -18.98
C ILE A 982 -25.29 -11.59 -17.55
N GLY A 983 -26.33 -11.02 -16.91
CA GLY A 983 -26.69 -11.35 -15.54
C GLY A 983 -27.14 -12.80 -15.35
N TYR A 984 -27.95 -13.34 -16.27
CA TYR A 984 -28.36 -14.76 -16.20
C TYR A 984 -27.14 -15.70 -16.34
N TYR A 985 -26.17 -15.36 -17.18
CA TYR A 985 -24.98 -16.20 -17.30
C TYR A 985 -24.09 -16.12 -16.04
N LEU A 986 -23.89 -14.93 -15.45
CA LEU A 986 -23.13 -14.80 -14.21
C LEU A 986 -23.74 -15.61 -13.06
N LEU A 987 -25.07 -15.74 -13.03
CA LEU A 987 -25.81 -16.60 -12.11
C LEU A 987 -25.67 -18.11 -12.42
N GLY A 988 -25.08 -18.48 -13.55
CA GLY A 988 -24.77 -19.86 -13.91
C GLY A 988 -25.76 -20.53 -14.87
N PHE A 989 -26.63 -19.77 -15.54
CA PHE A 989 -27.54 -20.33 -16.55
C PHE A 989 -26.82 -20.54 -17.89
N GLU A 990 -27.06 -21.70 -18.53
CA GLU A 990 -26.46 -22.02 -19.84
C GLU A 990 -27.00 -21.11 -20.97
N TYR A 991 -26.10 -20.72 -21.88
CA TYR A 991 -26.46 -19.99 -23.09
C TYR A 991 -26.61 -20.97 -24.25
N SER A 992 -27.86 -21.21 -24.68
CA SER A 992 -28.16 -22.01 -25.88
C SER A 992 -28.62 -21.09 -27.00
N THR A 993 -27.97 -21.18 -28.17
CA THR A 993 -28.36 -20.47 -29.39
C THR A 993 -29.62 -21.07 -30.04
N ASP A 994 -30.01 -22.29 -29.64
CA ASP A 994 -31.12 -23.03 -30.25
C ASP A 994 -32.48 -22.50 -29.79
N SER A 995 -33.32 -22.17 -30.79
CA SER A 995 -34.63 -21.56 -30.61
C SER A 995 -35.66 -22.42 -29.85
N ILE A 996 -35.41 -23.73 -29.72
CA ILE A 996 -36.35 -24.72 -29.17
C ILE A 996 -36.14 -24.92 -27.66
N GLU A 997 -34.94 -24.70 -27.13
CA GLU A 997 -34.61 -24.83 -25.69
C GLU A 997 -34.88 -23.56 -24.87
N LYS A 998 -35.26 -22.45 -25.52
CA LYS A 998 -35.55 -21.14 -24.91
C LYS A 998 -36.67 -21.12 -23.85
N ARG A 999 -37.34 -22.25 -23.57
CA ARG A 999 -38.48 -22.34 -22.65
C ARG A 999 -38.10 -22.65 -21.20
N LYS A 1000 -36.95 -23.30 -20.93
CA LYS A 1000 -36.52 -23.64 -19.55
C LYS A 1000 -35.00 -23.54 -19.42
N LEU A 1001 -34.53 -22.69 -18.51
CA LEU A 1001 -33.11 -22.50 -18.23
C LEU A 1001 -32.66 -23.43 -17.10
N ASN A 1002 -31.62 -24.22 -17.33
CA ASN A 1002 -30.96 -25.05 -16.32
C ASN A 1002 -29.67 -24.37 -15.84
N ILE A 1003 -29.26 -24.69 -14.61
CA ILE A 1003 -28.01 -24.23 -14.02
C ILE A 1003 -26.90 -25.20 -14.41
N ALA A 1004 -25.78 -24.66 -14.90
CA ALA A 1004 -24.57 -25.46 -15.15
C ALA A 1004 -23.92 -25.85 -13.81
N ASP A 1005 -23.94 -27.13 -13.47
CA ASP A 1005 -23.39 -27.63 -12.20
C ASP A 1005 -21.84 -27.58 -12.16
N SER A 1006 -21.18 -27.55 -13.32
CA SER A 1006 -19.73 -27.75 -13.48
C SER A 1006 -18.86 -26.57 -13.05
N THR A 1007 -19.40 -25.36 -12.90
CA THR A 1007 -18.62 -24.14 -12.62
C THR A 1007 -19.12 -23.39 -11.39
N ASN A 1008 -18.22 -22.67 -10.70
CA ASN A 1008 -18.64 -21.72 -9.66
C ASN A 1008 -19.36 -20.53 -10.30
N ASN A 1009 -20.41 -20.03 -9.64
CA ASN A 1009 -21.29 -19.00 -10.17
C ASN A 1009 -21.82 -18.08 -9.06
N CYS A 1010 -22.33 -16.91 -9.44
CA CYS A 1010 -22.79 -15.92 -8.47
C CYS A 1010 -23.99 -16.42 -7.65
N LEU A 1011 -24.78 -17.37 -8.16
CA LEU A 1011 -25.90 -17.97 -7.41
C LEU A 1011 -25.38 -18.77 -6.20
N LYS A 1012 -24.33 -19.57 -6.38
CA LYS A 1012 -23.65 -20.30 -5.29
C LYS A 1012 -23.12 -19.35 -4.23
N ALA A 1013 -22.45 -18.26 -4.65
CA ALA A 1013 -21.95 -17.22 -3.75
C ALA A 1013 -23.08 -16.52 -2.96
N ILE A 1014 -24.19 -16.20 -3.62
CA ILE A 1014 -25.37 -15.59 -2.96
C ILE A 1014 -25.97 -16.54 -1.91
N ILE A 1015 -26.04 -17.84 -2.21
CA ILE A 1015 -26.54 -18.84 -1.24
C ILE A 1015 -25.57 -18.98 -0.07
N ALA A 1016 -24.26 -19.03 -0.32
CA ALA A 1016 -23.24 -19.06 0.71
C ALA A 1016 -23.33 -17.84 1.63
N LEU A 1017 -23.49 -16.63 1.07
CA LEU A 1017 -23.70 -15.39 1.84
C LEU A 1017 -24.92 -15.46 2.76
N LEU A 1018 -26.02 -16.04 2.28
CA LEU A 1018 -27.24 -16.18 3.08
C LEU A 1018 -27.09 -17.27 4.17
N ASP A 1019 -26.39 -18.35 3.88
CA ASP A 1019 -26.06 -19.40 4.85
C ASP A 1019 -25.13 -18.87 5.96
N GLU A 1020 -24.08 -18.14 5.60
CA GLU A 1020 -23.19 -17.45 6.54
C GLU A 1020 -23.95 -16.46 7.42
N HIS A 1021 -24.91 -15.73 6.85
CA HIS A 1021 -25.75 -14.82 7.61
C HIS A 1021 -26.59 -15.53 8.66
N LEU A 1022 -27.17 -16.70 8.34
CA LEU A 1022 -27.91 -17.50 9.32
C LEU A 1022 -27.00 -17.99 10.45
N GLU A 1023 -25.77 -18.40 10.14
CA GLU A 1023 -24.79 -18.81 11.15
C GLU A 1023 -24.36 -17.63 12.04
N ALA A 1024 -24.09 -16.47 11.42
CA ALA A 1024 -23.72 -15.25 12.13
C ALA A 1024 -24.83 -14.77 13.08
N MET A 1025 -26.10 -14.89 12.67
CA MET A 1025 -27.26 -14.58 13.52
C MET A 1025 -27.39 -15.48 14.75
N LYS A 1026 -26.90 -16.73 14.68
CA LYS A 1026 -26.93 -17.65 15.84
C LYS A 1026 -25.90 -17.27 16.89
N ILE A 1027 -24.86 -16.54 16.51
CA ILE A 1027 -23.65 -16.31 17.32
C ILE A 1027 -23.53 -14.84 17.79
N SER A 1028 -23.97 -13.87 16.98
CA SER A 1028 -23.72 -12.44 17.24
C SER A 1028 -24.99 -11.60 17.37
N ASN A 1029 -24.98 -10.63 18.29
CA ASN A 1029 -26.03 -9.62 18.51
C ASN A 1029 -25.69 -8.26 17.87
N THR A 1030 -24.58 -8.16 17.14
CA THR A 1030 -24.08 -6.92 16.54
C THR A 1030 -24.68 -6.70 15.15
N TYR A 1031 -25.28 -5.52 14.96
CA TYR A 1031 -26.04 -5.14 13.77
C TYR A 1031 -25.25 -4.19 12.86
N ASP A 1032 -25.06 -4.57 11.60
CA ASP A 1032 -24.66 -3.65 10.53
C ASP A 1032 -25.80 -3.51 9.51
N ALA A 1033 -26.26 -2.26 9.31
CA ALA A 1033 -27.37 -1.95 8.41
C ALA A 1033 -27.01 -2.21 6.94
N ASP A 1034 -25.74 -2.04 6.56
CA ASP A 1034 -25.28 -2.30 5.19
C ASP A 1034 -25.35 -3.80 4.86
N LEU A 1035 -25.02 -4.67 5.83
CA LEU A 1035 -25.13 -6.13 5.68
C LEU A 1035 -26.59 -6.58 5.54
N GLU A 1036 -27.51 -5.98 6.28
CA GLU A 1036 -28.94 -6.27 6.17
C GLU A 1036 -29.49 -5.90 4.78
N GLN A 1037 -29.06 -4.76 4.23
CA GLN A 1037 -29.42 -4.36 2.87
C GLN A 1037 -28.89 -5.35 1.81
N ILE A 1038 -27.67 -5.86 1.98
CA ILE A 1038 -27.10 -6.91 1.13
C ILE A 1038 -27.95 -8.18 1.20
N ASN A 1039 -28.25 -8.67 2.41
CA ASN A 1039 -29.05 -9.89 2.61
C ASN A 1039 -30.47 -9.75 2.06
N LYS A 1040 -31.11 -8.59 2.28
CA LYS A 1040 -32.41 -8.26 1.68
C LYS A 1040 -32.35 -8.31 0.15
N SER A 1041 -31.31 -7.75 -0.44
CA SER A 1041 -31.11 -7.75 -1.89
C SER A 1041 -30.87 -9.16 -2.43
N SER A 1042 -30.11 -9.99 -1.71
CA SER A 1042 -29.87 -11.40 -2.01
C SER A 1042 -31.15 -12.24 -2.00
N TYR A 1043 -31.98 -12.14 -0.93
CA TYR A 1043 -33.29 -12.79 -0.89
C TYR A 1043 -34.21 -12.29 -2.01
N PHE A 1044 -34.18 -10.98 -2.32
CA PHE A 1044 -34.98 -10.41 -3.38
C PHE A 1044 -34.58 -10.95 -4.77
N ILE A 1045 -33.29 -11.16 -5.04
CA ILE A 1045 -32.83 -11.80 -6.28
C ILE A 1045 -33.36 -13.24 -6.37
N LEU A 1046 -33.28 -14.03 -5.29
CA LEU A 1046 -33.84 -15.38 -5.28
C LEU A 1046 -35.35 -15.37 -5.53
N TYR A 1047 -36.08 -14.42 -4.94
CA TYR A 1047 -37.50 -14.23 -5.21
C TYR A 1047 -37.78 -13.91 -6.69
N LEU A 1048 -37.02 -12.99 -7.31
CA LEU A 1048 -37.16 -12.66 -8.73
C LEU A 1048 -36.90 -13.87 -9.64
N LEU A 1049 -35.89 -14.69 -9.31
CA LEU A 1049 -35.58 -15.91 -10.06
C LEU A 1049 -36.65 -17.00 -9.89
N CYS A 1050 -37.24 -17.13 -8.70
CA CYS A 1050 -38.33 -18.07 -8.44
C CYS A 1050 -39.68 -17.62 -9.04
N SER A 1051 -39.93 -16.31 -9.14
CA SER A 1051 -41.17 -15.77 -9.72
C SER A 1051 -41.17 -15.75 -11.24
N ASN A 1052 -39.99 -15.73 -11.87
CA ASN A 1052 -39.88 -15.79 -13.33
C ASN A 1052 -40.17 -17.20 -13.86
N THR A 1053 -41.19 -17.30 -14.73
CA THR A 1053 -41.65 -18.55 -15.36
C THR A 1053 -40.56 -19.36 -16.08
N ARG A 1054 -39.46 -18.72 -16.53
CA ARG A 1054 -38.37 -19.37 -17.26
C ARG A 1054 -37.32 -20.04 -16.37
N THR A 1055 -37.13 -19.52 -15.16
CA THR A 1055 -36.06 -19.93 -14.23
C THR A 1055 -36.58 -20.65 -12.98
N SER A 1056 -37.87 -20.50 -12.67
CA SER A 1056 -38.49 -21.00 -11.44
C SER A 1056 -38.25 -22.49 -11.17
N GLU A 1057 -38.47 -23.35 -12.16
CA GLU A 1057 -38.34 -24.80 -12.01
C GLU A 1057 -36.88 -25.22 -11.76
N GLY A 1058 -35.92 -24.64 -12.49
CA GLY A 1058 -34.50 -24.92 -12.32
C GLY A 1058 -33.97 -24.47 -10.96
N ILE A 1059 -34.35 -23.26 -10.53
CA ILE A 1059 -33.92 -22.67 -9.27
C ILE A 1059 -34.53 -23.40 -8.06
N LEU A 1060 -35.82 -23.74 -8.08
CA LEU A 1060 -36.45 -24.47 -6.98
C LEU A 1060 -35.86 -25.88 -6.80
N ARG A 1061 -35.53 -26.56 -7.91
CA ARG A 1061 -34.81 -27.85 -7.85
C ARG A 1061 -33.41 -27.68 -7.24
N TYR A 1062 -32.71 -26.62 -7.64
CA TYR A 1062 -31.37 -26.32 -7.13
C TYR A 1062 -31.36 -25.96 -5.63
N LEU A 1063 -32.29 -25.11 -5.18
CA LEU A 1063 -32.43 -24.75 -3.75
C LEU A 1063 -32.80 -25.96 -2.89
N ARG A 1064 -33.57 -26.91 -3.44
CA ARG A 1064 -33.85 -28.19 -2.77
C ARG A 1064 -32.60 -29.06 -2.65
N ALA A 1065 -31.79 -29.13 -3.71
CA ALA A 1065 -30.54 -29.88 -3.69
C ALA A 1065 -29.47 -29.25 -2.78
N SER A 1066 -29.54 -27.94 -2.55
CA SER A 1066 -28.66 -27.19 -1.66
C SER A 1066 -29.07 -27.33 -0.19
N ASN A 1067 -29.01 -28.55 0.35
CA ASN A 1067 -29.32 -28.88 1.76
C ASN A 1067 -30.69 -28.36 2.24
N ASP A 1068 -31.75 -28.51 1.42
CA ASP A 1068 -33.10 -28.02 1.72
C ASP A 1068 -33.12 -26.56 2.23
N PHE A 1069 -32.41 -25.68 1.50
CA PHE A 1069 -32.22 -24.26 1.81
C PHE A 1069 -33.51 -23.58 2.31
N ILE A 1070 -34.62 -23.76 1.59
CA ILE A 1070 -35.90 -23.13 1.93
C ILE A 1070 -36.39 -23.54 3.32
N CYS A 1071 -36.29 -24.82 3.67
CA CYS A 1071 -36.74 -25.32 4.98
C CYS A 1071 -35.88 -24.77 6.12
N ARG A 1072 -34.55 -24.70 5.94
CA ARG A 1072 -33.62 -24.15 6.95
C ARG A 1072 -33.90 -22.67 7.21
N HIS A 1073 -33.99 -21.88 6.15
CA HIS A 1073 -34.20 -20.43 6.26
C HIS A 1073 -35.59 -20.07 6.78
N LEU A 1074 -36.64 -20.84 6.44
CA LEU A 1074 -37.97 -20.64 7.00
C LEU A 1074 -38.07 -21.03 8.48
N HIS A 1075 -37.31 -22.03 8.94
CA HIS A 1075 -37.32 -22.44 10.36
C HIS A 1075 -36.79 -21.35 11.29
N ASP A 1076 -35.80 -20.59 10.84
CA ASP A 1076 -35.17 -19.52 11.61
C ASP A 1076 -35.95 -18.18 11.53
N LEU A 1077 -37.12 -18.15 10.86
CA LEU A 1077 -38.04 -16.99 10.84
C LEU A 1077 -39.04 -17.03 12.02
N PRO A 1078 -39.37 -15.88 12.65
CA PRO A 1078 -38.81 -14.56 12.40
C PRO A 1078 -37.39 -14.43 12.95
N PHE A 1079 -36.52 -13.74 12.22
CA PHE A 1079 -35.15 -13.52 12.64
C PHE A 1079 -35.09 -12.78 13.98
N LYS A 1080 -34.28 -13.27 14.93
CA LYS A 1080 -34.37 -12.96 16.38
C LYS A 1080 -34.13 -11.50 16.80
N ASN A 1081 -33.86 -10.56 15.89
CA ASN A 1081 -33.49 -9.18 16.26
C ASN A 1081 -33.99 -8.13 15.22
N ILE A 1082 -35.24 -8.21 14.78
CA ILE A 1082 -35.82 -7.21 13.87
C ILE A 1082 -36.29 -5.98 14.67
N LYS A 1083 -35.47 -4.93 14.76
CA LYS A 1083 -35.93 -3.58 15.16
C LYS A 1083 -36.70 -2.84 14.05
N TYR A 1084 -36.74 -3.37 12.83
CA TYR A 1084 -37.42 -2.78 11.67
C TYR A 1084 -38.49 -3.72 11.12
N SER A 1085 -39.68 -3.68 11.72
CA SER A 1085 -40.87 -4.51 11.44
C SER A 1085 -41.56 -4.23 10.09
N HIS A 1086 -40.82 -3.89 9.04
CA HIS A 1086 -41.36 -3.67 7.70
C HIS A 1086 -40.82 -4.68 6.66
N ILE A 1087 -40.27 -5.81 7.12
CA ILE A 1087 -39.66 -6.85 6.27
C ILE A 1087 -40.49 -8.14 6.30
N LEU A 1088 -41.78 -8.02 5.95
CA LEU A 1088 -42.59 -9.14 5.45
C LEU A 1088 -43.30 -8.69 4.18
#